data_AF-A0A8T4LTT3-F1
#
_entry.id   AF-A0A8T4LTT3-F1
#
_cell.length_a   1.000
_cell.length_b   1.000
_cell.length_c   1.000
_cell.angle_alpha   90.00
_cell.angle_beta   90.00
_cell.angle_gamma   90.00
#
_symmetry.space_group_name_H-M   'P 1'
#
loop_
_entity.id
_entity.type
_entity.pdbx_description
1 polymer ?
#
loop_
_entity_poly.entity_id
_entity_poly.type
_entity_poly.pdbx_seq_one_letter_code
_entity_poly.pdbx_strand_id
1 'polypeptide(L)'
;MKGGLIKNNMRFNIRKIASVLASAAMIGSTIGIAAAASFPAPFVSGSNADVAIVVGSSAANTDYLAAVDLGQSLQSSLSGTGGSSDTVSGEAYELWTSSTKIYLNDSINKARTSITDSYLPNALKEGSFQGVVTATYTQKIDLGFDAGSNNRLVYGQHPTSDDDPIYAFDLGTTSGLAVYNLSISFNKAVNFTNSDSEGQVITLFGTEYTVGSETDNTNIILLGSSIKVDLDSVSNPSTEVTVAGKTYTVELVSASDSAATVKVTDSDGNSDSKEITEKTSKTIKGVEVAVNTADETNSKLSATVLIGTNKIKLTDSAAVKVGSDETTIDGTNVRFGDNGANTPHNITKITFQIAADDTDIDAAVSGGEFVDPVFGSIKLSFPGLSIAADSTSREDIKISNSGSDKMTVNFQDWASTEAKSVEWYYNKTTSVRADGLTAIGFANLADSSGDAINIFEREQINKSEYVVVGNQDTGGIWEFISLTNDTASATASEIKLRNRITGKEVTAKSTNWGTGTIDLDTQSYTFDFEDNKNVEGDENIRLRYQDGSKTTTDNAVAFPTIQTAKGAKLMFYEPLVVNLSDWDGVTVGGGPNAANISVIKVPDGDGYTNIAVVPHKTAAFTAGYSNFTVTVGSGSATDLITNTSSSADGAIGQLTWNLTSNGHVGANAGLPGSPNFTAVLRLEDVAGAVINTPAIVIFEEKDDSTSKVYEALIVKIEGAGTTAASLGVTDVETTWGKDAQFDDIQMKTDNDLYKSADFWGSLITLDQSDTDSYSATISYPDEQVYAKLYIAENSAAITAGGSGGGSGGSLGSVTVRDSEVASVSSKNLIVLGGSCVNTVAATLLGNSSPLCGADFTTKTGVGSGEYLVETFASPQSASKIATLVAGYNAADTTNAVKFLTTKNPLTESGKKYKGTTTTDGAVVA
;
A
#
# COMPACT_ATOMS: atom_id res chain seq x y z
N MET A 1 58.82 -4.94 21.99
CA MET A 1 60.27 -4.73 21.82
C MET A 1 60.63 -4.82 20.33
N LYS A 2 61.49 -3.92 19.83
CA LYS A 2 62.34 -3.93 18.59
C LYS A 2 61.97 -4.74 17.30
N GLY A 3 62.01 -4.03 16.14
CA GLY A 3 62.31 -4.54 14.76
C GLY A 3 61.09 -4.74 13.82
N GLY A 4 61.14 -4.65 12.47
CA GLY A 4 62.15 -4.22 11.47
C GLY A 4 62.35 -5.22 10.30
N LEU A 5 62.62 -4.89 9.02
CA LEU A 5 62.74 -3.60 8.28
C LEU A 5 62.68 -3.80 6.72
N ILE A 6 61.75 -3.11 6.01
CA ILE A 6 61.90 -2.37 4.71
C ILE A 6 62.36 -3.03 3.36
N LYS A 7 61.53 -2.80 2.31
CA LYS A 7 61.75 -2.60 0.82
C LYS A 7 62.44 -3.61 -0.14
N ASN A 8 61.66 -4.04 -1.15
CA ASN A 8 61.74 -3.82 -2.61
C ASN A 8 63.05 -3.84 -3.46
N ASN A 9 62.85 -4.35 -4.69
CA ASN A 9 63.50 -4.10 -6.01
C ASN A 9 64.77 -4.87 -6.43
N MET A 10 64.64 -5.60 -7.56
CA MET A 10 65.69 -5.73 -8.59
C MET A 10 65.08 -5.77 -10.00
N ARG A 11 65.79 -5.19 -10.98
CA ARG A 11 65.50 -5.16 -12.44
C ARG A 11 66.77 -5.56 -13.21
N PHE A 12 66.67 -6.29 -14.33
CA PHE A 12 67.64 -6.29 -15.45
C PHE A 12 66.91 -6.77 -16.73
N ASN A 13 66.73 -5.97 -17.80
CA ASN A 13 67.65 -5.37 -18.79
C ASN A 13 67.92 -6.26 -20.04
N ILE A 14 67.32 -5.90 -21.18
CA ILE A 14 67.83 -6.21 -22.54
C ILE A 14 67.84 -4.92 -23.39
N ARG A 15 68.72 -4.87 -24.39
CA ARG A 15 69.32 -3.65 -24.98
C ARG A 15 68.61 -3.11 -26.23
N LYS A 16 68.92 -1.85 -26.54
CA LYS A 16 68.48 -1.09 -27.73
C LYS A 16 69.15 -1.56 -29.03
N ILE A 17 68.39 -1.56 -30.13
CA ILE A 17 68.83 -1.16 -31.48
C ILE A 17 67.77 -0.16 -31.99
N ALA A 18 68.18 0.82 -32.81
CA ALA A 18 67.34 1.96 -33.21
C ALA A 18 67.23 2.10 -34.74
N SER A 19 66.31 2.97 -35.18
CA SER A 19 66.16 3.53 -36.54
C SER A 19 65.43 2.62 -37.57
N VAL A 20 64.60 3.11 -38.51
CA VAL A 20 64.15 4.50 -38.77
C VAL A 20 62.90 4.58 -39.68
N LEU A 21 62.11 5.66 -39.52
CA LEU A 21 61.13 6.29 -40.46
C LEU A 21 59.84 5.57 -40.97
N ALA A 22 58.72 6.23 -40.62
CA ALA A 22 57.66 6.74 -41.52
C ALA A 22 56.42 5.87 -41.91
N SER A 23 55.35 6.09 -41.14
CA SER A 23 54.05 6.59 -41.63
C SER A 23 53.08 5.69 -42.42
N ALA A 24 52.19 4.98 -41.69
CA ALA A 24 50.74 4.97 -41.98
C ALA A 24 49.95 4.54 -40.72
N ALA A 25 48.79 5.15 -40.50
CA ALA A 25 48.02 5.18 -39.25
C ALA A 25 47.64 3.81 -38.62
N MET A 26 47.58 3.80 -37.28
CA MET A 26 47.06 2.68 -36.49
C MET A 26 45.53 2.55 -36.59
N ILE A 27 45.05 1.36 -36.97
CA ILE A 27 43.86 0.75 -36.37
C ILE A 27 44.21 -0.72 -36.14
N GLY A 28 44.43 -1.08 -34.87
CA GLY A 28 45.02 -2.38 -34.50
C GLY A 28 45.07 -2.58 -32.99
N SER A 29 44.01 -2.15 -32.30
CA SER A 29 43.85 -2.31 -30.85
C SER A 29 42.80 -3.37 -30.56
N THR A 30 43.27 -4.54 -30.14
CA THR A 30 42.57 -5.45 -29.21
C THR A 30 41.07 -5.61 -29.41
N ILE A 31 40.68 -6.55 -30.28
CA ILE A 31 39.46 -7.33 -30.01
C ILE A 31 39.78 -8.16 -28.76
N GLY A 32 39.49 -7.58 -27.59
CA GLY A 32 39.25 -8.40 -26.41
C GLY A 32 38.04 -9.27 -26.71
N ILE A 33 38.15 -10.58 -26.47
CA ILE A 33 37.03 -11.49 -26.63
C ILE A 33 36.03 -11.18 -25.51
N ALA A 34 35.12 -10.26 -25.77
CA ALA A 34 33.86 -10.17 -25.03
C ALA A 34 33.09 -11.47 -25.32
N ALA A 35 32.46 -12.04 -24.29
CA ALA A 35 31.48 -13.09 -24.53
C ALA A 35 30.32 -12.49 -25.34
N ALA A 36 29.83 -13.22 -26.34
CA ALA A 36 28.77 -12.73 -27.22
C ALA A 36 27.49 -12.47 -26.40
N ALA A 37 27.16 -11.19 -26.22
CA ALA A 37 25.97 -10.78 -25.48
C ALA A 37 24.72 -11.18 -26.26
N SER A 38 23.77 -11.78 -25.56
CA SER A 38 22.42 -12.07 -26.04
C SER A 38 21.45 -11.15 -25.30
N PHE A 39 20.41 -10.68 -25.99
CA PHE A 39 19.33 -9.94 -25.33
C PHE A 39 18.84 -10.75 -24.10
N PRO A 40 18.65 -10.14 -22.92
CA PRO A 40 18.56 -8.70 -22.63
C PRO A 40 19.90 -7.98 -22.38
N ALA A 41 21.05 -8.66 -22.32
CA ALA A 41 22.35 -7.98 -22.24
C ALA A 41 22.71 -7.33 -23.61
N PRO A 42 23.43 -6.19 -23.66
CA PRO A 42 23.91 -5.35 -22.56
C PRO A 42 22.91 -4.31 -22.05
N PHE A 43 21.64 -4.34 -22.51
CA PHE A 43 20.61 -3.39 -22.10
C PHE A 43 20.25 -3.50 -20.62
N VAL A 44 20.19 -4.74 -20.12
CA VAL A 44 20.06 -5.09 -18.71
C VAL A 44 21.08 -6.17 -18.36
N SER A 45 21.76 -6.05 -17.22
CA SER A 45 22.74 -7.02 -16.73
C SER A 45 22.78 -7.04 -15.20
N GLY A 46 22.28 -8.12 -14.60
CA GLY A 46 22.09 -8.20 -13.15
C GLY A 46 21.08 -7.15 -12.70
N SER A 47 21.39 -6.41 -11.64
CA SER A 47 20.55 -5.32 -11.12
C SER A 47 20.76 -3.96 -11.82
N ASN A 48 21.50 -3.91 -12.94
CA ASN A 48 21.84 -2.66 -13.65
C ASN A 48 21.11 -2.55 -14.99
N ALA A 49 20.47 -1.40 -15.23
CA ALA A 49 19.86 -1.02 -16.51
C ALA A 49 20.68 0.06 -17.25
N ASP A 50 21.07 -0.23 -18.48
CA ASP A 50 21.86 0.65 -19.35
C ASP A 50 21.20 0.78 -20.74
N VAL A 51 19.90 1.07 -20.73
CA VAL A 51 19.02 1.09 -21.90
C VAL A 51 18.21 2.37 -22.00
N ALA A 52 17.91 2.78 -23.23
CA ALA A 52 16.79 3.65 -23.58
C ALA A 52 16.05 3.10 -24.81
N ILE A 53 14.73 3.15 -24.79
CA ILE A 53 13.86 2.75 -25.89
C ILE A 53 13.48 4.01 -26.68
N VAL A 54 13.80 4.06 -27.96
CA VAL A 54 13.61 5.24 -28.82
C VAL A 54 12.48 4.97 -29.81
N VAL A 55 11.33 5.61 -29.61
CA VAL A 55 10.15 5.50 -30.48
C VAL A 55 10.07 6.72 -31.41
N GLY A 56 9.65 6.51 -32.65
CA GLY A 56 9.50 7.59 -33.63
C GLY A 56 8.39 8.59 -33.26
N SER A 57 8.64 9.88 -33.41
CA SER A 57 7.66 10.95 -33.11
C SER A 57 6.41 10.94 -34.00
N SER A 58 6.39 10.10 -35.04
CA SER A 58 5.22 9.84 -35.90
C SER A 58 4.89 8.35 -36.00
N ALA A 59 5.29 7.56 -35.01
CA ALA A 59 5.00 6.13 -34.93
C ALA A 59 3.51 5.86 -34.63
N ALA A 60 3.03 4.66 -34.97
CA ALA A 60 1.64 4.28 -34.68
C ALA A 60 1.47 3.91 -33.19
N ASN A 61 0.24 4.00 -32.66
CA ASN A 61 -0.05 3.60 -31.27
C ASN A 61 0.40 2.15 -30.97
N THR A 62 0.39 1.27 -31.96
CA THR A 62 0.89 -0.10 -31.87
C THR A 62 2.41 -0.21 -31.67
N ASP A 63 3.20 0.75 -32.17
CA ASP A 63 4.65 0.82 -31.93
C ASP A 63 4.93 1.30 -30.49
N TYR A 64 4.08 2.18 -29.94
CA TYR A 64 4.12 2.57 -28.53
C TYR A 64 3.74 1.41 -27.60
N LEU A 65 2.70 0.63 -27.91
CA LEU A 65 2.37 -0.59 -27.17
C LEU A 65 3.52 -1.61 -27.24
N ALA A 66 4.16 -1.79 -28.41
CA ALA A 66 5.33 -2.64 -28.54
C ALA A 66 6.56 -2.13 -27.74
N ALA A 67 6.66 -0.81 -27.50
CA ALA A 67 7.66 -0.23 -26.60
C ALA A 67 7.37 -0.55 -25.12
N VAL A 68 6.09 -0.57 -24.72
CA VAL A 68 5.66 -1.00 -23.38
C VAL A 68 5.97 -2.49 -23.16
N ASP A 69 5.58 -3.37 -24.09
CA ASP A 69 5.88 -4.81 -24.05
C ASP A 69 7.40 -5.06 -23.89
N LEU A 70 8.22 -4.31 -24.63
CA LEU A 70 9.68 -4.39 -24.55
C LEU A 70 10.22 -3.89 -23.20
N GLY A 71 9.69 -2.77 -22.68
CA GLY A 71 10.03 -2.24 -21.36
C GLY A 71 9.72 -3.22 -20.24
N GLN A 72 8.55 -3.86 -20.29
CA GLN A 72 8.16 -4.93 -19.35
C GLN A 72 9.13 -6.11 -19.40
N SER A 73 9.51 -6.58 -20.60
CA SER A 73 10.46 -7.68 -20.77
C SER A 73 11.88 -7.36 -20.27
N LEU A 74 12.29 -6.08 -20.33
CA LEU A 74 13.56 -5.62 -19.76
C LEU A 74 13.48 -5.49 -18.23
N GLN A 75 12.36 -5.00 -17.70
CA GLN A 75 12.11 -4.94 -16.25
C GLN A 75 12.05 -6.34 -15.63
N SER A 76 11.41 -7.32 -16.28
CA SER A 76 11.41 -8.73 -15.83
C SER A 76 12.77 -9.41 -15.93
N SER A 77 13.74 -8.78 -16.60
CA SER A 77 15.11 -9.28 -16.77
C SER A 77 16.10 -8.69 -15.76
N LEU A 78 15.71 -7.70 -14.96
CA LEU A 78 16.53 -7.17 -13.88
C LEU A 78 16.63 -8.19 -12.74
N SER A 79 17.85 -8.52 -12.34
CA SER A 79 18.09 -9.46 -11.24
C SER A 79 17.99 -8.75 -9.90
N GLY A 80 16.79 -8.78 -9.33
CA GLY A 80 16.45 -8.37 -7.97
C GLY A 80 14.94 -8.51 -7.81
N THR A 81 14.49 -9.11 -6.69
CA THR A 81 13.06 -9.19 -6.36
C THR A 81 12.48 -7.78 -6.42
N GLY A 82 11.57 -7.56 -7.36
CA GLY A 82 11.23 -6.21 -7.80
C GLY A 82 10.61 -5.39 -6.68
N GLY A 83 11.24 -4.26 -6.36
CA GLY A 83 10.57 -3.21 -5.60
C GLY A 83 9.36 -2.77 -6.40
N SER A 84 8.18 -2.99 -5.83
CA SER A 84 6.93 -2.91 -6.56
C SER A 84 6.47 -1.46 -6.80
N SER A 85 7.00 -0.86 -7.87
CA SER A 85 6.45 0.37 -8.43
C SER A 85 5.17 0.07 -9.19
N ASP A 86 4.12 0.84 -8.93
CA ASP A 86 2.93 0.84 -9.76
C ASP A 86 3.32 1.22 -11.20
N THR A 87 2.69 0.57 -12.19
CA THR A 87 2.99 0.81 -13.60
C THR A 87 2.06 1.89 -14.10
N VAL A 88 2.60 3.08 -14.35
CA VAL A 88 1.88 4.25 -14.86
C VAL A 88 2.29 4.51 -16.30
N SER A 89 1.30 4.64 -17.19
CA SER A 89 1.46 5.12 -18.56
C SER A 89 0.45 6.23 -18.82
N GLY A 90 0.87 7.34 -19.44
CA GLY A 90 0.07 8.56 -19.56
C GLY A 90 0.33 9.55 -18.41
N GLU A 91 -0.45 10.63 -18.36
CA GLU A 91 -0.44 11.61 -17.27
C GLU A 91 -1.17 11.08 -16.04
N ALA A 92 -0.44 10.81 -14.96
CA ALA A 92 -1.04 10.55 -13.65
C ALA A 92 -0.21 11.18 -12.53
N TYR A 93 -0.89 11.51 -11.44
CA TYR A 93 -0.30 12.16 -10.28
C TYR A 93 -0.73 11.47 -8.98
N GLU A 94 0.26 11.07 -8.19
CA GLU A 94 0.09 10.42 -6.89
C GLU A 94 -0.45 11.39 -5.85
N LEU A 95 -1.55 11.01 -5.18
CA LEU A 95 -2.14 11.80 -4.10
C LEU A 95 -1.48 11.56 -2.73
N TRP A 96 -0.45 10.71 -2.68
CA TRP A 96 0.40 10.48 -1.51
C TRP A 96 1.83 10.97 -1.75
N THR A 97 2.70 10.81 -0.73
CA THR A 97 4.14 11.12 -0.80
C THR A 97 4.96 10.09 -0.01
N SER A 98 6.28 10.25 0.06
CA SER A 98 7.11 9.46 0.99
C SER A 98 6.96 9.88 2.46
N SER A 99 6.54 11.12 2.75
CA SER A 99 6.45 11.69 4.11
C SER A 99 5.01 11.79 4.65
N THR A 100 4.03 11.54 3.80
CA THR A 100 2.60 11.66 4.12
C THR A 100 1.84 10.73 3.20
N LYS A 101 1.28 9.67 3.79
CA LYS A 101 0.44 8.67 3.13
C LYS A 101 -1.05 8.99 3.33
N ILE A 102 -1.91 8.11 2.87
CA ILE A 102 -3.36 8.11 3.12
C ILE A 102 -3.66 6.78 3.82
N TYR A 103 -3.77 6.79 5.14
CA TYR A 103 -4.06 5.61 5.96
C TYR A 103 -5.58 5.40 6.11
N LEU A 104 -6.01 4.38 6.86
CA LEU A 104 -7.43 4.21 7.20
C LEU A 104 -7.97 5.48 7.88
N ASN A 105 -9.19 5.88 7.51
CA ASN A 105 -9.89 7.10 7.94
C ASN A 105 -9.26 8.43 7.45
N ASP A 106 -8.16 8.42 6.68
CA ASP A 106 -7.62 9.64 6.07
C ASP A 106 -8.40 10.09 4.84
N SER A 107 -8.51 11.41 4.67
CA SER A 107 -9.15 12.05 3.53
C SER A 107 -8.30 11.95 2.25
N ILE A 108 -8.96 11.93 1.08
CA ILE A 108 -8.33 11.99 -0.26
C ILE A 108 -7.30 13.13 -0.37
N ASN A 109 -7.54 14.24 0.31
CA ASN A 109 -6.69 15.42 0.28
C ASN A 109 -5.56 15.47 1.34
N LYS A 110 -5.34 14.39 2.11
CA LYS A 110 -4.43 14.33 3.28
C LYS A 110 -3.01 14.79 2.97
N ALA A 111 -2.42 14.32 1.87
CA ALA A 111 -1.06 14.71 1.46
C ALA A 111 -1.03 15.76 0.35
N ARG A 112 -2.09 15.89 -0.46
CA ARG A 112 -2.22 16.83 -1.58
C ARG A 112 -3.59 17.50 -1.54
N THR A 113 -3.64 18.83 -1.57
CA THR A 113 -4.93 19.55 -1.63
C THR A 113 -5.32 19.99 -3.04
N SER A 114 -4.37 20.08 -3.97
CA SER A 114 -4.67 20.53 -5.34
C SER A 114 -3.59 20.17 -6.37
N ILE A 115 -3.97 20.23 -7.65
CA ILE A 115 -3.24 19.72 -8.81
C ILE A 115 -3.33 20.77 -9.92
N THR A 116 -2.22 21.02 -10.65
CA THR A 116 -2.13 21.95 -11.78
C THR A 116 -1.48 21.30 -12.99
N ASP A 117 -1.39 22.04 -14.09
CA ASP A 117 -0.53 21.79 -15.26
C ASP A 117 0.87 21.23 -14.96
N SER A 118 1.49 21.60 -13.83
CA SER A 118 2.79 21.09 -13.39
C SER A 118 2.83 19.57 -13.15
N TYR A 119 1.66 18.94 -13.00
CA TYR A 119 1.51 17.50 -12.82
C TYR A 119 0.70 16.82 -13.93
N LEU A 120 -0.24 17.54 -14.55
CA LEU A 120 -1.05 17.07 -15.69
C LEU A 120 -0.97 18.10 -16.85
N PRO A 121 0.18 18.21 -17.54
CA PRO A 121 0.45 19.32 -18.46
C PRO A 121 -0.38 19.33 -19.74
N ASN A 122 -1.00 18.21 -20.14
CA ASN A 122 -1.97 18.17 -21.24
C ASN A 122 -3.40 18.39 -20.72
N ALA A 123 -3.81 17.70 -19.65
CA ALA A 123 -5.19 17.81 -19.14
C ALA A 123 -5.48 19.19 -18.50
N LEU A 124 -4.55 19.76 -17.74
CA LEU A 124 -4.72 21.03 -17.01
C LEU A 124 -4.01 22.23 -17.67
N LYS A 125 -3.66 22.09 -18.95
CA LYS A 125 -2.89 23.07 -19.72
C LYS A 125 -3.48 24.49 -19.65
N GLU A 126 -2.62 25.49 -19.45
CA GLU A 126 -3.00 26.90 -19.60
C GLU A 126 -3.40 27.25 -21.04
N GLY A 127 -4.31 28.21 -21.21
CA GLY A 127 -4.81 28.60 -22.52
C GLY A 127 -5.17 30.08 -22.65
N SER A 128 -5.71 30.45 -23.82
CA SER A 128 -6.22 31.79 -24.10
C SER A 128 -7.56 31.74 -24.81
N PHE A 129 -8.51 32.56 -24.36
CA PHE A 129 -9.82 32.74 -24.97
C PHE A 129 -9.89 34.07 -25.71
N GLN A 130 -10.51 34.06 -26.91
CA GLN A 130 -10.47 35.13 -27.90
C GLN A 130 -11.85 35.78 -28.13
N GLY A 131 -12.52 36.17 -27.03
CA GLY A 131 -13.73 36.99 -27.11
C GLY A 131 -13.43 38.49 -27.30
N VAL A 132 -14.34 39.36 -26.83
CA VAL A 132 -14.18 40.84 -26.79
C VAL A 132 -12.83 41.29 -26.23
N VAL A 133 -12.29 40.51 -25.30
CA VAL A 133 -10.92 40.65 -24.79
C VAL A 133 -10.18 39.32 -24.90
N THR A 134 -8.92 39.36 -25.35
CA THR A 134 -7.98 38.25 -25.16
C THR A 134 -7.71 38.07 -23.67
N ALA A 135 -8.25 37.01 -23.08
CA ALA A 135 -8.00 36.59 -21.71
C ALA A 135 -7.18 35.30 -21.71
N THR A 136 -6.13 35.23 -20.89
CA THR A 136 -5.45 33.96 -20.61
C THR A 136 -6.09 33.30 -19.40
N TYR A 137 -6.08 31.97 -19.35
CA TYR A 137 -6.66 31.21 -18.25
C TYR A 137 -5.77 30.08 -17.78
N THR A 138 -5.87 29.79 -16.49
CA THR A 138 -5.23 28.64 -15.83
C THR A 138 -6.29 27.65 -15.38
N GLN A 139 -5.93 26.37 -15.32
CA GLN A 139 -6.82 25.28 -14.93
C GLN A 139 -6.26 24.52 -13.73
N LYS A 140 -7.14 24.04 -12.86
CA LYS A 140 -6.78 23.47 -11.58
C LYS A 140 -7.81 22.45 -11.10
N ILE A 141 -7.36 21.44 -10.37
CA ILE A 141 -8.20 20.54 -9.58
C ILE A 141 -7.92 20.86 -8.11
N ASP A 142 -8.97 21.17 -7.35
CA ASP A 142 -8.94 21.29 -5.89
C ASP A 142 -9.63 20.04 -5.32
N LEU A 143 -8.91 19.22 -4.56
CA LEU A 143 -9.43 17.96 -4.04
C LEU A 143 -10.46 18.18 -2.93
N GLY A 144 -11.43 17.29 -2.85
CA GLY A 144 -12.51 17.32 -1.88
C GLY A 144 -11.99 17.38 -0.45
N PHE A 145 -12.64 18.20 0.37
CA PHE A 145 -12.35 18.27 1.80
C PHE A 145 -13.31 17.36 2.56
N ASP A 146 -12.81 16.78 3.65
CA ASP A 146 -13.61 16.06 4.62
C ASP A 146 -14.62 16.98 5.31
N ALA A 147 -15.83 16.46 5.48
CA ALA A 147 -16.93 17.11 6.20
C ALA A 147 -17.48 16.25 7.35
N GLY A 148 -16.76 15.20 7.76
CA GLY A 148 -17.11 14.26 8.81
C GLY A 148 -16.89 12.82 8.37
N SER A 149 -17.53 12.41 7.28
CA SER A 149 -17.68 11.01 6.84
C SER A 149 -17.28 10.71 5.39
N ASN A 150 -17.05 11.71 4.54
CA ASN A 150 -16.94 11.50 3.08
C ASN A 150 -15.59 11.95 2.55
N ASN A 151 -15.21 11.43 1.37
CA ASN A 151 -13.92 11.61 0.72
C ASN A 151 -12.75 11.06 1.57
N ARG A 152 -12.95 9.89 2.18
CA ARG A 152 -12.00 9.21 3.10
C ARG A 152 -11.82 7.74 2.74
N LEU A 153 -10.63 7.19 3.02
CA LEU A 153 -10.42 5.74 2.99
C LEU A 153 -11.14 5.11 4.18
N VAL A 154 -12.00 4.15 3.94
CA VAL A 154 -12.78 3.41 4.94
C VAL A 154 -12.64 1.91 4.72
N TYR A 155 -13.09 1.12 5.70
CA TYR A 155 -13.29 -0.31 5.58
C TYR A 155 -14.76 -0.60 5.87
N GLY A 156 -15.50 -1.15 4.91
CA GLY A 156 -16.95 -1.23 4.96
C GLY A 156 -17.55 -1.99 3.79
N GLN A 157 -18.87 -2.24 3.82
CA GLN A 157 -19.60 -2.87 2.72
C GLN A 157 -19.70 -1.87 1.55
N HIS A 158 -18.92 -2.11 0.49
CA HIS A 158 -18.83 -1.23 -0.67
C HIS A 158 -18.81 -2.03 -1.99
N PRO A 159 -19.40 -1.50 -3.09
CA PRO A 159 -20.09 -0.20 -3.17
C PRO A 159 -21.44 -0.16 -2.46
N THR A 160 -22.10 -1.29 -2.24
CA THR A 160 -23.43 -1.34 -1.60
C THR A 160 -23.42 -2.11 -0.28
N SER A 161 -24.47 -1.93 0.52
CA SER A 161 -24.69 -2.72 1.73
C SER A 161 -25.01 -4.19 1.48
N ASP A 162 -24.98 -4.68 0.23
CA ASP A 162 -25.12 -6.10 -0.13
C ASP A 162 -23.81 -6.73 -0.64
N ASP A 163 -22.71 -5.97 -0.62
CA ASP A 163 -21.35 -6.43 -0.89
C ASP A 163 -20.59 -6.82 0.39
N ASP A 164 -19.49 -7.57 0.24
CA ASP A 164 -18.58 -7.92 1.34
C ASP A 164 -17.78 -6.68 1.81
N PRO A 165 -17.33 -6.64 3.08
CA PRO A 165 -16.49 -5.56 3.58
C PRO A 165 -15.12 -5.51 2.88
N ILE A 166 -14.78 -4.34 2.34
CA ILE A 166 -13.53 -4.03 1.64
C ILE A 166 -13.01 -2.65 2.00
N TYR A 167 -11.75 -2.36 1.66
CA TYR A 167 -11.24 -0.99 1.66
C TYR A 167 -11.73 -0.24 0.40
N ALA A 168 -12.33 0.92 0.59
CA ALA A 168 -12.77 1.82 -0.46
C ALA A 168 -12.64 3.29 -0.03
N PHE A 169 -12.71 4.22 -0.97
CA PHE A 169 -12.95 5.63 -0.64
C PHE A 169 -14.42 5.95 -0.74
N ASP A 170 -15.05 6.33 0.38
CA ASP A 170 -16.37 6.96 0.38
C ASP A 170 -16.29 8.29 -0.36
N LEU A 171 -17.18 8.52 -1.32
CA LEU A 171 -17.28 9.69 -2.17
C LEU A 171 -18.53 10.47 -1.79
N GLY A 172 -18.43 11.79 -1.65
CA GLY A 172 -19.63 12.60 -1.39
C GLY A 172 -20.59 12.59 -2.59
N THR A 173 -21.89 12.43 -2.35
CA THR A 173 -22.98 12.45 -3.37
C THR A 173 -23.67 13.81 -3.54
N THR A 174 -23.35 14.80 -2.71
CA THR A 174 -23.99 16.13 -2.71
C THR A 174 -22.99 17.23 -3.10
N SER A 175 -23.45 18.30 -3.77
CA SER A 175 -22.61 19.42 -4.25
C SER A 175 -21.93 20.29 -3.18
N GLY A 176 -22.13 19.99 -1.89
CA GLY A 176 -21.34 20.51 -0.76
C GLY A 176 -20.21 19.59 -0.28
N LEU A 177 -20.14 18.37 -0.82
CA LEU A 177 -19.29 17.25 -0.40
C LEU A 177 -18.44 16.70 -1.57
N ALA A 178 -18.29 17.49 -2.64
CA ALA A 178 -17.64 17.12 -3.88
C ALA A 178 -16.28 16.43 -3.68
N VAL A 179 -16.07 15.32 -4.40
CA VAL A 179 -14.82 14.54 -4.48
C VAL A 179 -13.67 15.43 -4.97
N TYR A 180 -13.96 16.34 -5.91
CA TYR A 180 -13.07 17.43 -6.30
C TYR A 180 -13.84 18.59 -6.94
N ASN A 181 -13.18 19.75 -7.03
CA ASN A 181 -13.63 20.90 -7.78
C ASN A 181 -12.68 21.14 -8.95
N LEU A 182 -13.19 21.12 -10.18
CA LEU A 182 -12.47 21.59 -11.36
C LEU A 182 -12.64 23.10 -11.48
N SER A 183 -11.55 23.86 -11.64
CA SER A 183 -11.58 25.32 -11.73
C SER A 183 -10.83 25.83 -12.96
N ILE A 184 -11.45 26.78 -13.67
CA ILE A 184 -10.78 27.62 -14.68
C ILE A 184 -10.81 29.08 -14.19
N SER A 185 -9.65 29.74 -14.19
CA SER A 185 -9.50 31.14 -13.74
C SER A 185 -8.92 32.01 -14.86
N PHE A 186 -9.61 33.10 -15.21
CA PHE A 186 -9.21 34.03 -16.27
C PHE A 186 -8.47 35.25 -15.70
N ASN A 187 -7.43 35.71 -16.39
CA ASN A 187 -6.67 36.92 -15.98
C ASN A 187 -7.43 38.24 -16.19
N LYS A 188 -8.57 38.19 -16.90
CA LYS A 188 -9.48 39.30 -17.20
C LYS A 188 -10.90 38.76 -17.22
N ALA A 189 -11.88 39.61 -16.93
CA ALA A 189 -13.28 39.23 -17.10
C ALA A 189 -13.61 38.92 -18.56
N VAL A 190 -14.23 37.78 -18.80
CA VAL A 190 -14.75 37.34 -20.11
C VAL A 190 -16.26 37.57 -20.15
N ASN A 191 -16.73 38.13 -21.26
CA ASN A 191 -18.15 38.23 -21.58
C ASN A 191 -18.49 37.14 -22.61
N PHE A 192 -19.13 36.05 -22.17
CA PHE A 192 -19.53 34.94 -23.03
C PHE A 192 -20.78 35.25 -23.87
N THR A 193 -21.59 36.24 -23.50
CA THR A 193 -22.85 36.62 -24.19
C THR A 193 -22.65 37.63 -25.33
N ASN A 194 -21.40 37.88 -25.73
CA ASN A 194 -21.07 38.82 -26.80
C ASN A 194 -20.80 38.07 -28.11
N SER A 195 -21.22 38.65 -29.23
CA SER A 195 -21.03 38.12 -30.58
C SER A 195 -19.57 37.81 -30.94
N ASP A 196 -18.60 38.51 -30.33
CA ASP A 196 -17.17 38.24 -30.55
C ASP A 196 -16.72 36.94 -29.86
N SER A 197 -17.44 36.51 -28.81
CA SER A 197 -17.22 35.26 -28.08
C SER A 197 -17.99 34.07 -28.67
N GLU A 198 -19.16 34.32 -29.29
CA GLU A 198 -19.94 33.29 -29.99
C GLU A 198 -19.10 32.65 -31.13
N GLY A 199 -19.03 31.32 -31.17
CA GLY A 199 -18.24 30.58 -32.16
C GLY A 199 -16.73 30.52 -31.89
N GLN A 200 -16.23 31.05 -30.76
CA GLN A 200 -14.83 30.94 -30.35
C GLN A 200 -14.55 29.65 -29.58
N VAL A 201 -13.33 29.13 -29.73
CA VAL A 201 -12.87 27.89 -29.08
C VAL A 201 -12.23 28.18 -27.72
N ILE A 202 -12.49 27.30 -26.75
CA ILE A 202 -11.87 27.21 -25.42
C ILE A 202 -11.54 25.75 -25.11
N THR A 203 -10.38 25.48 -24.52
CA THR A 203 -9.98 24.12 -24.12
C THR A 203 -10.19 23.99 -22.62
N LEU A 204 -11.13 23.14 -22.21
CA LEU A 204 -11.47 22.86 -20.82
C LEU A 204 -11.03 21.44 -20.48
N PHE A 205 -10.13 21.31 -19.51
CA PHE A 205 -9.65 20.04 -18.94
C PHE A 205 -9.18 19.04 -20.02
N GLY A 206 -8.44 19.51 -21.01
CA GLY A 206 -7.93 18.71 -22.14
C GLY A 206 -8.90 18.56 -23.33
N THR A 207 -10.16 18.99 -23.19
CA THR A 207 -11.21 18.85 -24.23
C THR A 207 -11.54 20.21 -24.87
N GLU A 208 -11.61 20.26 -26.20
CA GLU A 208 -11.97 21.49 -26.93
C GLU A 208 -13.48 21.70 -27.03
N TYR A 209 -13.92 22.92 -26.71
CA TYR A 209 -15.31 23.37 -26.78
C TYR A 209 -15.41 24.68 -27.57
N THR A 210 -16.52 24.87 -28.27
CA THR A 210 -16.86 26.14 -28.91
C THR A 210 -18.03 26.79 -28.19
N VAL A 211 -17.97 28.09 -27.94
CA VAL A 211 -19.09 28.83 -27.33
C VAL A 211 -20.26 28.87 -28.32
N GLY A 212 -21.38 28.27 -27.93
CA GLY A 212 -22.61 28.26 -28.72
C GLY A 212 -23.33 29.61 -28.68
N SER A 213 -23.94 30.00 -29.81
CA SER A 213 -24.71 31.23 -29.98
C SER A 213 -26.03 31.27 -29.18
N GLU A 214 -26.39 30.16 -28.55
CA GLU A 214 -27.43 30.01 -27.53
C GLU A 214 -27.06 30.62 -26.17
N THR A 215 -25.79 31.03 -25.98
CA THR A 215 -25.30 31.61 -24.73
C THR A 215 -26.04 32.92 -24.41
N ASP A 216 -26.56 33.04 -23.20
CA ASP A 216 -27.43 34.13 -22.76
C ASP A 216 -27.01 34.71 -21.39
N ASN A 217 -27.78 35.65 -20.84
CA ASN A 217 -27.48 36.30 -19.56
C ASN A 217 -27.55 35.38 -18.31
N THR A 218 -27.91 34.11 -18.48
CA THR A 218 -28.10 33.08 -17.45
C THR A 218 -27.24 31.84 -17.73
N ASN A 219 -27.11 31.45 -19.01
CA ASN A 219 -26.55 30.17 -19.44
C ASN A 219 -25.31 30.37 -20.34
N ILE A 220 -24.22 29.64 -20.06
CA ILE A 220 -23.13 29.43 -21.03
C ILE A 220 -23.38 28.10 -21.75
N ILE A 221 -23.40 28.12 -23.08
CA ILE A 221 -23.57 26.94 -23.91
C ILE A 221 -22.25 26.63 -24.61
N LEU A 222 -21.79 25.38 -24.50
CA LEU A 222 -20.55 24.89 -25.07
C LEU A 222 -20.83 23.69 -25.99
N LEU A 223 -20.18 23.65 -27.15
CA LEU A 223 -20.29 22.57 -28.13
C LEU A 223 -18.94 21.85 -28.26
N GLY A 224 -18.87 20.59 -27.85
CA GLY A 224 -17.66 19.78 -27.85
C GLY A 224 -17.16 19.49 -29.26
N SER A 225 -15.85 19.65 -29.48
CA SER A 225 -15.13 19.36 -30.73
C SER A 225 -15.84 19.86 -32.00
N SER A 226 -16.48 21.05 -31.94
CA SER A 226 -17.36 21.49 -33.02
C SER A 226 -16.61 22.14 -34.17
N ILE A 227 -16.95 21.76 -35.40
CA ILE A 227 -16.46 22.41 -36.62
C ILE A 227 -17.45 23.50 -37.03
N LYS A 228 -16.96 24.74 -37.17
CA LYS A 228 -17.70 25.84 -37.80
C LYS A 228 -17.66 25.70 -39.32
N VAL A 229 -18.82 25.73 -39.94
CA VAL A 229 -18.99 25.67 -41.39
C VAL A 229 -19.92 26.78 -41.83
N ASP A 230 -19.49 27.58 -42.80
CA ASP A 230 -20.38 28.44 -43.57
C ASP A 230 -20.88 27.64 -44.79
N LEU A 231 -22.19 27.58 -45.01
CA LEU A 231 -22.85 26.90 -46.13
C LEU A 231 -23.68 27.89 -46.93
N ASP A 232 -23.73 27.72 -48.25
CA ASP A 232 -24.58 28.51 -49.13
C ASP A 232 -25.10 27.73 -50.34
N SER A 233 -26.35 27.99 -50.73
CA SER A 233 -27.09 27.28 -51.79
C SER A 233 -26.51 27.36 -53.21
N VAL A 234 -25.42 28.09 -53.44
CA VAL A 234 -24.84 28.34 -54.77
C VAL A 234 -23.39 27.86 -54.86
N SER A 235 -22.55 28.16 -53.87
CA SER A 235 -21.09 27.92 -53.94
C SER A 235 -20.61 26.74 -53.10
N ASN A 236 -21.31 26.45 -51.99
CA ASN A 236 -20.96 25.44 -51.00
C ASN A 236 -22.22 24.93 -50.27
N PRO A 237 -23.17 24.27 -50.98
CA PRO A 237 -24.43 23.81 -50.38
C PRO A 237 -24.23 22.64 -49.42
N SER A 238 -23.09 21.93 -49.52
CA SER A 238 -22.71 20.85 -48.62
C SER A 238 -21.21 20.83 -48.39
N THR A 239 -20.77 20.40 -47.21
CA THR A 239 -19.38 20.04 -46.92
C THR A 239 -19.30 18.68 -46.24
N GLU A 240 -18.13 18.06 -46.31
CA GLU A 240 -17.76 16.98 -45.39
C GLU A 240 -17.13 17.59 -44.12
N VAL A 241 -17.49 17.04 -42.96
CA VAL A 241 -16.87 17.32 -41.66
C VAL A 241 -16.50 16.00 -41.00
N THR A 242 -15.45 15.99 -40.17
CA THR A 242 -15.08 14.81 -39.38
C THR A 242 -15.20 15.14 -37.90
N VAL A 243 -16.12 14.46 -37.20
CA VAL A 243 -16.48 14.70 -35.80
C VAL A 243 -16.29 13.39 -35.04
N ALA A 244 -15.49 13.40 -33.97
CA ALA A 244 -15.05 12.20 -33.24
C ALA A 244 -14.54 11.05 -34.15
N GLY A 245 -13.76 11.41 -35.18
CA GLY A 245 -13.17 10.43 -36.12
C GLY A 245 -14.15 9.80 -37.12
N LYS A 246 -15.43 10.18 -37.11
CA LYS A 246 -16.43 9.79 -38.12
C LYS A 246 -16.68 10.94 -39.09
N THR A 247 -16.71 10.64 -40.39
CA THR A 247 -17.01 11.63 -41.43
C THR A 247 -18.51 11.70 -41.68
N TYR A 248 -19.03 12.93 -41.77
CA TYR A 248 -20.42 13.25 -42.06
C TYR A 248 -20.48 14.25 -43.22
N THR A 249 -21.45 14.10 -44.12
CA THR A 249 -21.77 15.14 -45.10
C THR A 249 -22.90 16.01 -44.55
N VAL A 250 -22.65 17.30 -44.40
CA VAL A 250 -23.61 18.29 -43.90
C VAL A 250 -24.05 19.18 -45.05
N GLU A 251 -25.36 19.24 -45.30
CA GLU A 251 -25.99 19.88 -46.45
C GLU A 251 -27.05 20.90 -45.98
N LEU A 252 -27.00 22.11 -46.54
CA LEU A 252 -28.00 23.15 -46.35
C LEU A 252 -29.17 22.91 -47.32
N VAL A 253 -30.29 22.40 -46.80
CA VAL A 253 -31.49 22.10 -47.60
C VAL A 253 -32.35 23.34 -47.80
N SER A 254 -32.49 24.16 -46.76
CA SER A 254 -33.14 25.46 -46.83
C SER A 254 -32.62 26.42 -45.76
N ALA A 255 -32.79 27.72 -45.98
CA ALA A 255 -32.63 28.77 -44.97
C ALA A 255 -33.79 29.76 -45.07
N SER A 256 -33.95 30.54 -44.02
CA SER A 256 -34.84 31.70 -43.88
C SER A 256 -34.16 32.69 -42.93
N ASP A 257 -34.71 33.90 -42.78
CA ASP A 257 -34.22 34.97 -41.89
C ASP A 257 -34.14 34.60 -40.37
N SER A 258 -34.42 33.36 -39.98
CA SER A 258 -34.43 32.93 -38.57
C SER A 258 -34.23 31.42 -38.34
N ALA A 259 -34.06 30.61 -39.39
CA ALA A 259 -33.90 29.16 -39.27
C ALA A 259 -33.28 28.55 -40.54
N ALA A 260 -32.56 27.43 -40.38
CA ALA A 260 -32.05 26.62 -41.49
C ALA A 260 -32.43 25.15 -41.34
N THR A 261 -32.82 24.51 -42.44
CA THR A 261 -32.94 23.04 -42.50
C THR A 261 -31.60 22.46 -42.91
N VAL A 262 -30.97 21.78 -41.96
CA VAL A 262 -29.70 21.10 -42.16
C VAL A 262 -29.95 19.60 -42.28
N LYS A 263 -29.35 18.98 -43.28
CA LYS A 263 -29.33 17.53 -43.47
C LYS A 263 -27.93 17.00 -43.15
N VAL A 264 -27.87 15.93 -42.37
CA VAL A 264 -26.63 15.23 -42.05
C VAL A 264 -26.72 13.82 -42.61
N THR A 265 -25.68 13.40 -43.33
CA THR A 265 -25.51 12.04 -43.87
C THR A 265 -24.32 11.40 -43.18
N ASP A 266 -24.49 10.18 -42.66
CA ASP A 266 -23.42 9.40 -42.02
C ASP A 266 -22.55 8.64 -43.04
N SER A 267 -21.45 8.05 -42.56
CA SER A 267 -20.52 7.26 -43.37
C SER A 267 -21.14 6.04 -44.05
N ASP A 268 -22.29 5.57 -43.55
CA ASP A 268 -23.04 4.44 -44.09
C ASP A 268 -24.09 4.90 -45.14
N GLY A 269 -24.15 6.20 -45.43
CA GLY A 269 -25.03 6.81 -46.44
C GLY A 269 -26.45 7.11 -45.94
N ASN A 270 -26.74 6.92 -44.64
CA ASN A 270 -28.04 7.23 -44.07
C ASN A 270 -28.11 8.71 -43.71
N SER A 271 -29.22 9.37 -44.04
CA SER A 271 -29.43 10.79 -43.72
C SER A 271 -30.69 11.07 -42.91
N ASP A 272 -30.63 12.14 -42.12
CA ASP A 272 -31.76 12.78 -41.46
C ASP A 272 -31.62 14.30 -41.65
N SER A 273 -32.72 15.03 -41.54
CA SER A 273 -32.72 16.49 -41.72
C SER A 273 -33.69 17.15 -40.76
N LYS A 274 -33.24 18.21 -40.07
CA LYS A 274 -34.06 18.98 -39.14
C LYS A 274 -33.94 20.46 -39.43
N GLU A 275 -35.07 21.17 -39.36
CA GLU A 275 -35.08 22.63 -39.25
C GLU A 275 -34.60 23.02 -37.85
N ILE A 276 -33.61 23.92 -37.80
CA ILE A 276 -33.00 24.44 -36.58
C ILE A 276 -33.11 25.97 -36.63
N THR A 277 -33.69 26.56 -35.59
CA THR A 277 -33.80 28.02 -35.45
C THR A 277 -32.42 28.61 -35.18
N GLU A 278 -32.16 29.84 -35.64
CA GLU A 278 -30.97 30.58 -35.24
C GLU A 278 -30.83 30.60 -33.71
N LYS A 279 -29.59 30.48 -33.22
CA LYS A 279 -29.30 30.41 -31.78
C LYS A 279 -30.07 29.27 -31.10
N THR A 280 -30.17 28.13 -31.78
CA THR A 280 -30.58 26.83 -31.22
C THR A 280 -29.75 25.70 -31.84
N SER A 281 -29.81 24.51 -31.23
CA SER A 281 -29.22 23.27 -31.72
C SER A 281 -30.19 22.11 -31.67
N LYS A 282 -29.94 21.11 -32.52
CA LYS A 282 -30.63 19.81 -32.51
C LYS A 282 -29.64 18.69 -32.83
N THR A 283 -29.75 17.57 -32.14
CA THR A 283 -29.05 16.34 -32.53
C THR A 283 -29.64 15.80 -33.84
N ILE A 284 -28.81 15.61 -34.86
CA ILE A 284 -29.15 14.96 -36.13
C ILE A 284 -28.18 13.80 -36.34
N LYS A 285 -28.68 12.58 -36.58
CA LYS A 285 -27.84 11.38 -36.80
C LYS A 285 -26.77 11.08 -35.73
N GLY A 286 -26.92 11.61 -34.52
CA GLY A 286 -25.96 11.43 -33.41
C GLY A 286 -24.81 12.44 -33.37
N VAL A 287 -24.90 13.53 -34.14
CA VAL A 287 -24.06 14.74 -33.96
C VAL A 287 -24.94 15.92 -33.59
N GLU A 288 -24.40 16.83 -32.78
CA GLU A 288 -25.09 18.07 -32.41
C GLU A 288 -24.86 19.13 -33.49
N VAL A 289 -25.95 19.65 -34.06
CA VAL A 289 -25.89 20.71 -35.07
C VAL A 289 -26.55 21.96 -34.52
N ALA A 290 -25.80 23.06 -34.40
CA ALA A 290 -26.31 24.37 -34.04
C ALA A 290 -26.30 25.32 -35.25
N VAL A 291 -27.33 26.17 -35.38
CA VAL A 291 -27.37 27.24 -36.38
C VAL A 291 -26.98 28.56 -35.72
N ASN A 292 -25.85 29.10 -36.14
CA ASN A 292 -25.35 30.39 -35.66
C ASN A 292 -26.08 31.56 -36.32
N THR A 293 -26.23 31.50 -37.65
CA THR A 293 -26.95 32.47 -38.48
C THR A 293 -27.59 31.77 -39.68
N ALA A 294 -28.74 32.28 -40.14
CA ALA A 294 -29.46 31.83 -41.34
C ALA A 294 -30.07 33.03 -42.08
N ASP A 295 -29.96 33.06 -43.41
CA ASP A 295 -30.33 34.23 -44.23
C ASP A 295 -30.87 33.79 -45.61
N GLU A 296 -31.94 34.43 -46.09
CA GLU A 296 -32.46 34.36 -47.47
C GLU A 296 -32.28 35.70 -48.21
N THR A 297 -31.03 36.08 -48.48
CA THR A 297 -30.73 37.32 -49.21
C THR A 297 -30.75 37.09 -50.73
N ASN A 298 -31.66 37.77 -51.45
CA ASN A 298 -31.77 37.75 -52.91
C ASN A 298 -31.88 36.34 -53.54
N SER A 299 -32.67 35.46 -52.91
CA SER A 299 -32.81 34.03 -53.29
C SER A 299 -31.52 33.21 -53.19
N LYS A 300 -30.50 33.71 -52.50
CA LYS A 300 -29.37 32.93 -52.01
C LYS A 300 -29.63 32.57 -50.55
N LEU A 301 -29.77 31.28 -50.28
CA LEU A 301 -29.82 30.72 -48.93
C LEU A 301 -28.39 30.59 -48.40
N SER A 302 -28.15 31.04 -47.17
CA SER A 302 -26.89 30.79 -46.46
C SER A 302 -27.14 30.52 -44.98
N ALA A 303 -26.29 29.68 -44.39
CA ALA A 303 -26.27 29.43 -42.95
C ALA A 303 -24.86 29.18 -42.45
N THR A 304 -24.55 29.69 -41.26
CA THR A 304 -23.36 29.31 -40.51
C THR A 304 -23.77 28.28 -39.47
N VAL A 305 -23.20 27.08 -39.54
CA VAL A 305 -23.52 25.95 -38.66
C VAL A 305 -22.30 25.52 -37.85
N LEU A 306 -22.54 25.05 -36.64
CA LEU A 306 -21.56 24.45 -35.75
C LEU A 306 -21.94 22.98 -35.60
N ILE A 307 -21.08 22.05 -36.04
CA ILE A 307 -21.34 20.60 -35.96
C ILE A 307 -20.34 19.99 -34.98
N GLY A 308 -20.82 19.48 -33.85
CA GLY A 308 -19.99 18.94 -32.75
C GLY A 308 -20.47 17.61 -32.20
N THR A 309 -19.76 17.12 -31.18
CA THR A 309 -20.07 15.86 -30.50
C THR A 309 -21.23 16.03 -29.52
N ASN A 310 -21.04 16.87 -28.50
CA ASN A 310 -21.96 17.06 -27.38
C ASN A 310 -22.23 18.54 -27.11
N LYS A 311 -23.46 18.87 -26.72
CA LYS A 311 -23.81 20.15 -26.09
C LYS A 311 -23.62 20.05 -24.57
N ILE A 312 -23.03 21.07 -23.96
CA ILE A 312 -23.02 21.28 -22.51
C ILE A 312 -23.67 22.64 -22.21
N LYS A 313 -24.59 22.66 -21.25
CA LYS A 313 -25.24 23.85 -20.72
C LYS A 313 -24.82 24.06 -19.27
N LEU A 314 -24.32 25.26 -19.00
CA LEU A 314 -23.84 25.69 -17.69
C LEU A 314 -24.74 26.82 -17.19
N THR A 315 -25.33 26.64 -16.01
CA THR A 315 -26.14 27.64 -15.31
C THR A 315 -25.55 27.83 -13.91
N ASP A 316 -25.43 29.07 -13.43
CA ASP A 316 -24.88 29.32 -12.09
C ASP A 316 -25.70 28.65 -10.99
N SER A 317 -25.01 28.03 -10.04
CA SER A 317 -25.59 27.35 -8.87
C SER A 317 -26.59 26.24 -9.23
N ALA A 318 -26.35 25.57 -10.36
CA ALA A 318 -27.11 24.40 -10.82
C ALA A 318 -26.19 23.31 -11.39
N ALA A 319 -26.72 22.09 -11.48
CA ALA A 319 -26.06 20.95 -12.12
C ALA A 319 -25.82 21.19 -13.62
N VAL A 320 -24.76 20.55 -14.14
CA VAL A 320 -24.44 20.56 -15.57
C VAL A 320 -25.54 19.82 -16.34
N LYS A 321 -25.87 20.30 -17.54
CA LYS A 321 -26.81 19.66 -18.45
C LYS A 321 -26.17 19.36 -19.79
N VAL A 322 -26.53 18.24 -20.42
CA VAL A 322 -25.95 17.78 -21.69
C VAL A 322 -26.99 17.42 -22.76
N GLY A 323 -26.58 17.57 -24.02
CA GLY A 323 -27.39 17.29 -25.22
C GLY A 323 -28.50 18.32 -25.48
N SER A 324 -29.16 18.19 -26.63
CA SER A 324 -30.34 19.01 -26.98
C SER A 324 -31.48 18.85 -25.97
N ASP A 325 -31.62 17.67 -25.35
CA ASP A 325 -32.69 17.32 -24.41
C ASP A 325 -32.43 17.88 -22.98
N GLU A 326 -31.28 18.53 -22.75
CA GLU A 326 -30.85 19.10 -21.47
C GLU A 326 -30.89 18.11 -20.29
N THR A 327 -30.45 16.87 -20.51
CA THR A 327 -30.30 15.84 -19.48
C THR A 327 -29.34 16.33 -18.40
N THR A 328 -29.75 16.30 -17.13
CA THR A 328 -28.90 16.64 -15.99
C THR A 328 -27.80 15.59 -15.82
N ILE A 329 -26.59 16.03 -15.52
CA ILE A 329 -25.55 15.18 -14.92
C ILE A 329 -25.67 15.35 -13.41
N ASP A 330 -26.13 14.30 -12.73
CA ASP A 330 -26.25 14.28 -11.27
C ASP A 330 -24.85 14.33 -10.62
N GLY A 331 -24.77 14.54 -9.30
CA GLY A 331 -23.50 14.81 -8.61
C GLY A 331 -22.81 16.15 -8.97
N THR A 332 -23.22 16.87 -10.02
CA THR A 332 -22.53 18.10 -10.47
C THR A 332 -23.14 19.40 -9.94
N ASN A 333 -22.33 20.46 -9.82
CA ASN A 333 -22.81 21.84 -9.66
C ASN A 333 -21.82 22.86 -10.22
N VAL A 334 -22.30 23.84 -11.00
CA VAL A 334 -21.48 24.90 -11.59
C VAL A 334 -21.58 26.19 -10.78
N ARG A 335 -20.47 26.91 -10.63
CA ARG A 335 -20.45 28.27 -10.06
C ARG A 335 -19.66 29.23 -10.94
N PHE A 336 -20.24 30.41 -11.16
CA PHE A 336 -19.60 31.54 -11.81
C PHE A 336 -18.99 32.46 -10.73
N GLY A 337 -17.65 32.56 -10.71
CA GLY A 337 -16.88 33.16 -9.63
C GLY A 337 -16.71 32.23 -8.41
N ASP A 338 -16.15 32.76 -7.31
CA ASP A 338 -15.82 31.97 -6.13
C ASP A 338 -17.05 31.49 -5.32
N ASN A 339 -18.11 32.30 -5.26
CA ASN A 339 -19.29 32.05 -4.42
C ASN A 339 -20.59 31.81 -5.22
N GLY A 340 -20.51 31.73 -6.55
CA GLY A 340 -21.68 31.85 -7.43
C GLY A 340 -22.21 33.29 -7.50
N ALA A 341 -23.41 33.45 -8.08
CA ALA A 341 -24.12 34.71 -8.30
C ALA A 341 -23.46 35.73 -9.27
N ASN A 342 -22.49 35.30 -10.08
CA ASN A 342 -22.11 36.03 -11.30
C ASN A 342 -22.99 35.60 -12.48
N THR A 343 -22.91 36.36 -13.58
CA THR A 343 -23.63 36.08 -14.83
C THR A 343 -22.64 35.96 -15.99
N PRO A 344 -22.99 35.26 -17.09
CA PRO A 344 -22.09 34.99 -18.21
C PRO A 344 -21.42 36.20 -18.89
N HIS A 345 -21.90 37.43 -18.63
CA HIS A 345 -21.31 38.64 -19.19
C HIS A 345 -20.06 39.17 -18.45
N ASN A 346 -19.72 38.61 -17.27
CA ASN A 346 -18.58 39.07 -16.45
C ASN A 346 -17.95 37.90 -15.66
N ILE A 347 -17.35 36.96 -16.37
CA ILE A 347 -16.76 35.74 -15.79
C ILE A 347 -15.26 35.90 -15.60
N THR A 348 -14.79 35.80 -14.35
CA THR A 348 -13.36 35.70 -14.00
C THR A 348 -12.95 34.30 -13.58
N LYS A 349 -13.90 33.44 -13.21
CA LYS A 349 -13.69 32.04 -12.81
C LYS A 349 -14.94 31.21 -13.06
N ILE A 350 -14.78 29.96 -13.45
CA ILE A 350 -15.84 28.94 -13.42
C ILE A 350 -15.34 27.77 -12.56
N THR A 351 -16.18 27.30 -11.65
CA THR A 351 -15.92 26.14 -10.80
C THR A 351 -16.96 25.07 -11.09
N PHE A 352 -16.54 23.84 -11.34
CA PHE A 352 -17.39 22.66 -11.45
C PHE A 352 -17.12 21.79 -10.22
N GLN A 353 -18.13 21.64 -9.38
CA GLN A 353 -18.09 20.76 -8.22
C GLN A 353 -18.55 19.38 -8.66
N ILE A 354 -17.75 18.34 -8.44
CA ILE A 354 -18.02 16.97 -8.88
C ILE A 354 -18.15 16.06 -7.66
N ALA A 355 -19.34 15.50 -7.47
CA ALA A 355 -19.67 14.44 -6.51
C ALA A 355 -20.03 13.15 -7.26
N ALA A 356 -20.16 12.02 -6.55
CA ALA A 356 -20.75 10.80 -7.10
C ALA A 356 -22.24 11.01 -7.43
N ASP A 357 -22.77 10.32 -8.44
CA ASP A 357 -24.12 10.58 -8.95
C ASP A 357 -25.22 10.16 -7.94
N ASP A 358 -25.04 9.00 -7.28
CA ASP A 358 -25.96 8.45 -6.27
C ASP A 358 -25.22 7.47 -5.33
N THR A 359 -25.87 7.09 -4.23
CA THR A 359 -25.39 6.18 -3.16
C THR A 359 -25.14 4.73 -3.57
N ASP A 360 -25.54 4.31 -4.78
CA ASP A 360 -25.20 2.98 -5.31
C ASP A 360 -23.81 2.96 -6.00
N ILE A 361 -23.20 4.14 -6.21
CA ILE A 361 -21.88 4.32 -6.85
C ILE A 361 -21.01 5.37 -6.13
N ASP A 362 -21.23 5.54 -4.83
CA ASP A 362 -20.52 6.51 -3.99
C ASP A 362 -19.24 5.96 -3.36
N ALA A 363 -18.68 4.87 -3.90
CA ALA A 363 -17.43 4.29 -3.42
C ALA A 363 -16.42 4.06 -4.56
N ALA A 364 -15.21 4.60 -4.42
CA ALA A 364 -14.07 4.17 -5.25
C ALA A 364 -13.42 2.93 -4.61
N VAL A 365 -13.77 1.75 -5.12
CA VAL A 365 -13.26 0.44 -4.68
C VAL A 365 -11.88 0.13 -5.29
N SER A 366 -11.15 -0.82 -4.70
CA SER A 366 -9.81 -1.22 -5.18
C SER A 366 -9.86 -1.75 -6.63
N GLY A 367 -8.99 -1.22 -7.49
CA GLY A 367 -9.01 -1.44 -8.94
C GLY A 367 -10.01 -0.58 -9.71
N GLY A 368 -10.81 0.25 -9.02
CA GLY A 368 -11.84 1.11 -9.59
C GLY A 368 -11.32 2.45 -10.11
N GLU A 369 -12.10 3.06 -11.01
CA GLU A 369 -11.85 4.38 -11.58
C GLU A 369 -13.14 5.21 -11.55
N PHE A 370 -13.08 6.41 -10.96
CA PHE A 370 -14.12 7.42 -11.03
C PHE A 370 -13.75 8.43 -12.11
N VAL A 371 -14.34 8.28 -13.29
CA VAL A 371 -14.10 9.15 -14.46
C VAL A 371 -14.95 10.40 -14.36
N ASP A 372 -14.37 11.57 -14.68
CA ASP A 372 -15.07 12.85 -14.64
C ASP A 372 -16.33 12.85 -15.54
N PRO A 373 -17.54 13.04 -14.99
CA PRO A 373 -18.77 12.86 -15.75
C PRO A 373 -19.06 14.03 -16.71
N VAL A 374 -18.41 15.18 -16.52
CA VAL A 374 -18.64 16.40 -17.33
C VAL A 374 -17.77 16.44 -18.57
N PHE A 375 -16.47 16.16 -18.42
CA PHE A 375 -15.46 16.30 -19.47
C PHE A 375 -14.91 14.96 -19.98
N GLY A 376 -15.01 13.88 -19.19
CA GLY A 376 -14.56 12.53 -19.55
C GLY A 376 -13.05 12.41 -19.80
N SER A 377 -12.27 13.41 -19.42
CA SER A 377 -10.84 13.55 -19.75
C SER A 377 -9.90 13.33 -18.57
N ILE A 378 -10.44 13.37 -17.34
CA ILE A 378 -9.72 13.18 -16.07
C ILE A 378 -10.42 12.05 -15.31
N LYS A 379 -9.69 11.32 -14.47
CA LYS A 379 -10.23 10.32 -13.55
C LYS A 379 -9.49 10.30 -12.21
N LEU A 380 -10.20 9.91 -11.16
CA LEU A 380 -9.63 9.43 -9.91
C LEU A 380 -9.48 7.90 -10.04
N SER A 381 -8.30 7.36 -9.77
CA SER A 381 -8.02 5.92 -9.89
C SER A 381 -7.48 5.41 -8.56
N PHE A 382 -8.13 4.38 -8.01
CA PHE A 382 -7.71 3.69 -6.79
C PHE A 382 -7.25 2.26 -7.15
N PRO A 383 -6.03 2.07 -7.68
CA PRO A 383 -5.49 0.75 -8.00
C PRO A 383 -5.43 -0.22 -6.80
N GLY A 384 -5.36 0.30 -5.57
CA GLY A 384 -5.48 -0.50 -4.34
C GLY A 384 -4.55 -0.05 -3.21
N LEU A 385 -4.23 -0.97 -2.30
CA LEU A 385 -3.42 -0.70 -1.11
C LEU A 385 -1.91 -0.89 -1.35
N SER A 386 -1.09 -0.34 -0.46
CA SER A 386 0.34 -0.57 -0.39
C SER A 386 0.68 -2.04 -0.14
N ILE A 387 -0.17 -2.77 0.60
CA ILE A 387 -0.16 -4.22 0.78
C ILE A 387 -1.61 -4.71 0.64
N ALA A 388 -1.91 -5.36 -0.49
CA ALA A 388 -3.25 -5.92 -0.77
C ALA A 388 -3.71 -6.91 0.32
N ALA A 389 -5.02 -7.07 0.48
CA ALA A 389 -5.62 -7.92 1.51
C ALA A 389 -5.23 -9.40 1.39
N ASP A 390 -5.01 -9.89 0.17
CA ASP A 390 -4.61 -11.25 -0.19
C ASP A 390 -3.10 -11.42 -0.39
N SER A 391 -2.29 -10.42 0.00
CA SER A 391 -0.85 -10.39 -0.25
C SER A 391 -0.08 -11.34 0.66
N THR A 392 0.88 -12.10 0.08
CA THR A 392 1.87 -12.91 0.83
C THR A 392 2.89 -12.07 1.62
N SER A 393 2.80 -10.73 1.56
CA SER A 393 3.54 -9.83 2.44
C SER A 393 2.83 -9.57 3.78
N ARG A 394 1.68 -10.22 3.99
CA ARG A 394 1.03 -10.40 5.29
C ARG A 394 1.34 -11.80 5.84
N GLU A 395 1.25 -11.96 7.16
CA GLU A 395 1.17 -13.28 7.80
C GLU A 395 -0.17 -13.49 8.48
N ASP A 396 -0.57 -14.75 8.63
CA ASP A 396 -1.76 -15.12 9.38
C ASP A 396 -1.38 -15.54 10.82
N ILE A 397 -1.95 -14.85 11.81
CA ILE A 397 -1.98 -15.28 13.22
C ILE A 397 -3.37 -15.87 13.47
N LYS A 398 -3.48 -17.19 13.69
CA LYS A 398 -4.78 -17.88 13.84
C LYS A 398 -4.99 -18.39 15.25
N ILE A 399 -6.07 -17.97 15.91
CA ILE A 399 -6.48 -18.44 17.24
C ILE A 399 -7.71 -19.32 17.05
N SER A 400 -7.63 -20.59 17.44
CA SER A 400 -8.70 -21.57 17.23
C SER A 400 -8.74 -22.61 18.35
N ASN A 401 -9.91 -23.19 18.59
CA ASN A 401 -10.11 -24.24 19.58
C ASN A 401 -9.45 -25.56 19.16
N SER A 402 -9.04 -26.36 20.15
CA SER A 402 -8.49 -27.71 19.97
C SER A 402 -9.35 -28.68 20.79
N GLY A 403 -10.54 -28.99 20.26
CA GLY A 403 -11.61 -29.65 21.01
C GLY A 403 -12.38 -28.67 21.90
N SER A 404 -13.01 -29.19 22.96
CA SER A 404 -13.91 -28.40 23.81
C SER A 404 -13.24 -27.66 24.97
N ASP A 405 -11.97 -27.96 25.26
CA ASP A 405 -11.30 -27.56 26.50
C ASP A 405 -9.96 -26.84 26.31
N LYS A 406 -9.52 -26.60 25.06
CA LYS A 406 -8.23 -25.97 24.74
C LYS A 406 -8.33 -24.92 23.63
N MET A 407 -7.43 -23.94 23.67
CA MET A 407 -7.15 -23.04 22.52
C MET A 407 -5.72 -23.23 22.02
N THR A 408 -5.55 -23.04 20.72
CA THR A 408 -4.27 -22.95 20.02
C THR A 408 -4.06 -21.57 19.43
N VAL A 409 -2.80 -21.19 19.22
CA VAL A 409 -2.40 -20.10 18.34
C VAL A 409 -1.41 -20.60 17.31
N ASN A 410 -1.64 -20.31 16.04
CA ASN A 410 -0.76 -20.60 14.93
C ASN A 410 -0.18 -19.29 14.40
N PHE A 411 1.14 -19.16 14.39
CA PHE A 411 1.84 -17.98 13.87
C PHE A 411 3.24 -18.36 13.39
N GLN A 412 3.89 -17.50 12.61
CA GLN A 412 5.30 -17.67 12.26
C GLN A 412 6.16 -16.82 13.20
N ASP A 413 7.02 -17.48 13.98
CA ASP A 413 8.03 -16.82 14.80
C ASP A 413 9.13 -16.18 13.93
N TRP A 414 9.70 -15.06 14.37
CA TRP A 414 10.76 -14.31 13.70
C TRP A 414 11.98 -15.15 13.28
N ALA A 415 12.29 -16.24 14.00
CA ALA A 415 13.38 -17.17 13.68
C ALA A 415 12.92 -18.44 12.94
N SER A 416 11.62 -18.59 12.68
CA SER A 416 11.02 -19.71 11.95
C SER A 416 10.85 -19.42 10.46
N THR A 417 10.88 -20.47 9.64
CA THR A 417 10.59 -20.42 8.19
C THR A 417 9.15 -20.80 7.85
N GLU A 418 8.38 -21.25 8.85
CA GLU A 418 7.00 -21.73 8.70
C GLU A 418 6.21 -21.41 9.97
N ALA A 419 4.90 -21.18 9.83
CA ALA A 419 4.00 -21.08 10.98
C ALA A 419 3.88 -22.43 11.73
N LYS A 420 3.68 -22.34 13.05
CA LYS A 420 3.46 -23.51 13.94
C LYS A 420 2.39 -23.20 14.98
N SER A 421 1.64 -24.23 15.35
CA SER A 421 0.61 -24.14 16.38
C SER A 421 1.17 -24.42 17.77
N VAL A 422 0.78 -23.62 18.74
CA VAL A 422 1.05 -23.77 20.16
C VAL A 422 -0.29 -23.88 20.90
N GLU A 423 -0.46 -24.91 21.71
CA GLU A 423 -1.55 -24.97 22.70
C GLU A 423 -1.17 -24.08 23.88
N TRP A 424 -2.07 -23.17 24.28
CA TRP A 424 -1.75 -22.12 25.26
C TRP A 424 -2.82 -21.90 26.33
N TYR A 425 -4.05 -22.35 26.09
CA TYR A 425 -5.16 -22.24 27.01
C TYR A 425 -5.66 -23.64 27.34
N TYR A 426 -5.82 -23.96 28.62
CA TYR A 426 -6.45 -25.20 29.05
C TYR A 426 -7.51 -24.96 30.14
N ASN A 427 -8.77 -25.23 29.80
CA ASN A 427 -9.89 -25.23 30.74
C ASN A 427 -9.95 -26.57 31.46
N LYS A 428 -9.33 -26.63 32.64
CA LYS A 428 -9.20 -27.85 33.44
C LYS A 428 -10.54 -28.30 34.02
N THR A 429 -11.32 -28.99 33.19
CA THR A 429 -12.59 -29.61 33.58
C THR A 429 -12.31 -30.82 34.48
N THR A 430 -12.41 -30.66 35.80
CA THR A 430 -12.35 -31.81 36.72
C THR A 430 -13.59 -31.95 37.60
N SER A 431 -14.38 -32.97 37.25
CA SER A 431 -15.15 -33.87 38.11
C SER A 431 -15.91 -33.29 39.30
N VAL A 432 -17.22 -33.54 39.30
CA VAL A 432 -18.05 -33.54 40.52
C VAL A 432 -17.33 -34.34 41.61
N ARG A 433 -17.02 -33.69 42.73
CA ARG A 433 -16.44 -34.35 43.91
C ARG A 433 -17.41 -35.43 44.41
N ALA A 434 -16.90 -36.45 45.11
CA ALA A 434 -17.75 -37.51 45.68
C ALA A 434 -18.79 -37.03 46.71
N ASP A 435 -18.76 -35.75 47.11
CA ASP A 435 -19.74 -35.07 47.96
C ASP A 435 -20.83 -34.29 47.18
N GLY A 436 -20.76 -34.26 45.85
CA GLY A 436 -21.71 -33.57 44.98
C GLY A 436 -21.36 -32.11 44.62
N LEU A 437 -20.24 -31.57 45.12
CA LEU A 437 -19.78 -30.22 44.76
C LEU A 437 -18.90 -30.23 43.51
N THR A 438 -19.24 -29.41 42.52
CA THR A 438 -18.35 -29.06 41.40
C THR A 438 -17.23 -28.15 41.89
N ALA A 439 -15.97 -28.51 41.64
CA ALA A 439 -14.93 -27.50 41.58
C ALA A 439 -15.22 -26.59 40.37
N ILE A 440 -15.03 -25.28 40.55
CA ILE A 440 -15.19 -24.31 39.45
C ILE A 440 -14.09 -24.61 38.42
N GLY A 441 -14.44 -24.60 37.14
CA GLY A 441 -13.44 -24.73 36.06
C GLY A 441 -12.51 -23.53 36.09
N PHE A 442 -11.21 -23.76 36.25
CA PHE A 442 -10.20 -22.73 36.12
C PHE A 442 -9.49 -22.94 34.79
N ALA A 443 -9.64 -21.96 33.90
CA ALA A 443 -8.79 -21.81 32.73
C ALA A 443 -7.43 -21.24 33.16
N ASN A 444 -6.35 -21.83 32.68
CA ASN A 444 -4.98 -21.40 32.99
C ASN A 444 -4.15 -21.43 31.70
N LEU A 445 -3.06 -20.67 31.68
CA LEU A 445 -2.09 -20.66 30.59
C LEU A 445 -1.24 -21.94 30.62
N ALA A 446 -1.64 -22.95 29.85
CA ALA A 446 -1.10 -24.30 29.91
C ALA A 446 -1.35 -25.09 28.61
N ASP A 447 -0.61 -26.18 28.42
CA ASP A 447 -0.77 -27.09 27.29
C ASP A 447 -1.89 -28.14 27.48
N SER A 448 -2.03 -29.07 26.52
CA SER A 448 -3.05 -30.13 26.59
C SER A 448 -2.86 -31.18 27.69
N SER A 449 -1.69 -31.26 28.32
CA SER A 449 -1.44 -32.08 29.52
C SER A 449 -1.81 -31.32 30.80
N GLY A 450 -1.90 -29.99 30.70
CA GLY A 450 -2.02 -29.07 31.83
C GLY A 450 -0.68 -28.67 32.43
N ASP A 451 0.41 -28.80 31.67
CA ASP A 451 1.73 -28.30 32.03
C ASP A 451 1.77 -26.79 31.77
N ALA A 452 2.19 -26.01 32.78
CA ALA A 452 2.06 -24.55 32.81
C ALA A 452 2.97 -23.85 31.79
N ILE A 453 2.53 -22.68 31.31
CA ILE A 453 3.33 -21.76 30.49
C ILE A 453 3.68 -20.54 31.36
N ASN A 454 4.86 -20.56 31.94
CA ASN A 454 5.33 -19.53 32.87
C ASN A 454 5.59 -18.21 32.13
N ILE A 455 4.99 -17.12 32.62
CA ILE A 455 5.02 -15.76 32.03
C ILE A 455 5.68 -14.71 32.94
N PHE A 456 6.09 -15.11 34.14
CA PHE A 456 6.79 -14.23 35.07
C PHE A 456 8.24 -14.66 35.28
N GLU A 457 9.16 -13.70 35.28
CA GLU A 457 10.56 -13.96 35.62
C GLU A 457 10.68 -14.55 37.03
N ARG A 458 11.62 -15.49 37.22
CA ARG A 458 11.87 -16.23 38.47
C ARG A 458 10.74 -17.15 38.95
N GLU A 459 9.68 -17.33 38.17
CA GLU A 459 8.70 -18.38 38.42
C GLU A 459 9.35 -19.78 38.36
N GLN A 460 8.79 -20.74 39.11
CA GLN A 460 9.32 -22.10 39.19
C GLN A 460 8.81 -22.94 38.03
N ILE A 461 9.70 -23.29 37.11
CA ILE A 461 9.40 -24.09 35.93
C ILE A 461 9.75 -25.54 36.25
N ASN A 462 8.75 -26.39 36.42
CA ASN A 462 8.90 -27.83 36.61
C ASN A 462 9.09 -28.53 35.26
N LYS A 463 9.59 -29.76 35.27
CA LYS A 463 9.84 -30.51 34.04
C LYS A 463 8.57 -30.78 33.24
N SER A 464 8.67 -30.62 31.92
CA SER A 464 7.59 -30.60 30.92
C SER A 464 6.83 -29.26 30.83
N GLU A 465 6.92 -28.40 31.84
CA GLU A 465 6.39 -27.04 31.75
C GLU A 465 7.21 -26.16 30.81
N TYR A 466 6.62 -25.03 30.44
CA TYR A 466 7.15 -24.08 29.48
C TYR A 466 7.46 -22.75 30.16
N VAL A 467 8.32 -21.96 29.53
CA VAL A 467 8.55 -20.56 29.89
C VAL A 467 8.59 -19.71 28.63
N VAL A 468 7.87 -18.58 28.67
CA VAL A 468 7.98 -17.54 27.64
C VAL A 468 9.16 -16.65 28.01
N VAL A 469 10.10 -16.45 27.08
CA VAL A 469 11.24 -15.54 27.26
C VAL A 469 11.36 -14.62 26.06
N GLY A 470 11.80 -13.38 26.28
CA GLY A 470 12.06 -12.44 25.20
C GLY A 470 12.40 -11.03 25.69
N ASN A 471 12.71 -10.15 24.74
CA ASN A 471 12.90 -8.69 24.90
C ASN A 471 12.14 -7.91 23.82
N GLN A 472 11.00 -8.45 23.37
CA GLN A 472 10.15 -7.94 22.29
C GLN A 472 10.68 -8.02 20.87
N ASP A 473 11.97 -7.77 20.63
CA ASP A 473 12.57 -7.96 19.30
C ASP A 473 12.88 -9.44 19.05
N THR A 474 13.13 -10.19 20.13
CA THR A 474 13.45 -11.62 20.07
C THR A 474 12.86 -12.33 21.27
N GLY A 475 12.41 -13.57 21.06
CA GLY A 475 11.84 -14.39 22.11
C GLY A 475 11.52 -15.81 21.64
N GLY A 476 10.84 -16.57 22.49
CA GLY A 476 10.33 -17.89 22.19
C GLY A 476 9.70 -18.59 23.40
N ILE A 477 9.00 -19.68 23.14
CA ILE A 477 8.39 -20.54 24.18
C ILE A 477 9.28 -21.77 24.36
N TRP A 478 9.81 -21.98 25.56
CA TRP A 478 10.82 -23.00 25.84
C TRP A 478 10.31 -24.04 26.85
N GLU A 479 10.23 -25.30 26.42
CA GLU A 479 9.90 -26.48 27.22
C GLU A 479 11.12 -26.91 28.06
N PHE A 480 10.93 -27.16 29.36
CA PHE A 480 11.98 -27.71 30.22
C PHE A 480 12.02 -29.24 30.15
N ILE A 481 13.03 -29.74 29.42
CA ILE A 481 13.15 -31.17 29.06
C ILE A 481 13.74 -32.02 30.19
N SER A 482 14.82 -31.55 30.81
CA SER A 482 15.58 -32.33 31.78
C SER A 482 16.64 -31.52 32.51
N LEU A 483 16.84 -31.86 33.79
CA LEU A 483 18.00 -31.49 34.60
C LEU A 483 18.79 -32.76 34.95
N THR A 484 20.11 -32.71 34.75
CA THR A 484 21.07 -33.68 35.31
C THR A 484 21.87 -32.97 36.40
N ASN A 485 21.60 -33.27 37.66
CA ASN A 485 22.28 -32.66 38.81
C ASN A 485 23.53 -33.47 39.20
N ASP A 486 24.72 -32.91 38.98
CA ASP A 486 26.00 -33.49 39.40
C ASP A 486 26.37 -32.97 40.81
N THR A 487 26.39 -33.87 41.80
CA THR A 487 26.71 -33.56 43.20
C THR A 487 28.21 -33.63 43.54
N ALA A 488 29.06 -33.93 42.56
CA ALA A 488 30.52 -34.00 42.69
C ALA A 488 31.25 -32.78 42.08
N SER A 489 30.59 -32.04 41.17
CA SER A 489 31.16 -30.85 40.52
C SER A 489 30.16 -29.72 40.31
N ALA A 490 30.51 -28.54 40.83
CA ALA A 490 29.77 -27.28 40.68
C ALA A 490 29.52 -26.85 39.22
N THR A 491 30.26 -27.41 38.25
CA THR A 491 30.19 -27.03 36.84
C THR A 491 29.85 -28.18 35.90
N ALA A 492 29.28 -29.26 36.42
CA ALA A 492 28.92 -30.46 35.65
C ALA A 492 27.41 -30.75 35.63
N SER A 493 26.60 -30.04 36.42
CA SER A 493 25.15 -30.14 36.29
C SER A 493 24.71 -29.54 34.96
N GLU A 494 23.68 -30.10 34.33
CA GLU A 494 23.28 -29.77 32.96
C GLU A 494 21.77 -29.64 32.85
N ILE A 495 21.29 -28.53 32.29
CA ILE A 495 19.87 -28.33 31.95
C ILE A 495 19.68 -28.38 30.43
N LYS A 496 18.48 -28.78 30.01
CA LYS A 496 18.09 -28.81 28.60
C LYS A 496 16.71 -28.19 28.39
N LEU A 497 16.63 -27.24 27.46
CA LEU A 497 15.40 -26.58 27.02
C LEU A 497 15.14 -26.86 25.52
N ARG A 498 13.88 -26.80 25.09
CA ARG A 498 13.49 -26.89 23.67
C ARG A 498 12.53 -25.76 23.29
N ASN A 499 12.87 -24.96 22.28
CA ASN A 499 11.95 -24.00 21.68
C ASN A 499 10.83 -24.77 20.96
N ARG A 500 9.57 -24.53 21.34
CA ARG A 500 8.40 -25.27 20.84
C ARG A 500 7.96 -24.88 19.44
N ILE A 501 8.38 -23.72 18.95
CA ILE A 501 8.06 -23.24 17.61
C ILE A 501 9.14 -23.71 16.63
N THR A 502 10.41 -23.42 16.92
CA THR A 502 11.52 -23.77 16.01
C THR A 502 12.02 -25.22 16.17
N GLY A 503 11.62 -25.92 17.23
CA GLY A 503 12.11 -27.27 17.58
C GLY A 503 13.56 -27.31 18.07
N LYS A 504 14.22 -26.15 18.19
CA LYS A 504 15.63 -26.02 18.59
C LYS A 504 15.83 -26.44 20.04
N GLU A 505 16.71 -27.42 20.27
CA GLU A 505 17.15 -27.80 21.62
C GLU A 505 18.42 -27.05 22.01
N VAL A 506 18.44 -26.52 23.24
CA VAL A 506 19.61 -25.87 23.86
C VAL A 506 19.98 -26.61 25.13
N THR A 507 21.28 -26.74 25.41
CA THR A 507 21.80 -27.43 26.59
C THR A 507 22.89 -26.57 27.22
N ALA A 508 22.81 -26.38 28.53
CA ALA A 508 23.74 -25.53 29.28
C ALA A 508 24.21 -26.20 30.56
N LYS A 509 25.47 -25.94 30.92
CA LYS A 509 26.07 -26.44 32.16
C LYS A 509 26.06 -25.38 33.24
N SER A 510 25.98 -25.85 34.49
CA SER A 510 26.15 -24.99 35.65
C SER A 510 27.51 -24.30 35.61
N THR A 511 27.57 -23.06 36.08
CA THR A 511 28.81 -22.30 36.28
C THR A 511 29.21 -22.26 37.75
N ASN A 512 28.27 -22.57 38.64
CA ASN A 512 28.47 -22.77 40.07
C ASN A 512 27.38 -23.72 40.63
N TRP A 513 27.47 -24.11 41.90
CA TRP A 513 26.44 -24.92 42.56
C TRP A 513 25.05 -24.26 42.45
N GLY A 514 24.08 -25.00 41.91
CA GLY A 514 22.68 -24.56 41.77
C GLY A 514 22.43 -23.49 40.70
N THR A 515 23.42 -23.06 39.90
CA THR A 515 23.22 -22.00 38.90
C THR A 515 24.15 -22.08 37.68
N GLY A 516 23.71 -21.56 36.54
CA GLY A 516 24.50 -21.43 35.32
C GLY A 516 23.95 -20.37 34.37
N THR A 517 24.50 -20.32 33.16
CA THR A 517 24.05 -19.42 32.09
C THR A 517 23.65 -20.22 30.86
N ILE A 518 22.51 -19.87 30.26
CA ILE A 518 21.96 -20.49 29.05
C ILE A 518 21.63 -19.40 28.03
N ASP A 519 22.05 -19.59 26.77
CA ASP A 519 21.78 -18.66 25.70
C ASP A 519 20.60 -19.18 24.86
N LEU A 520 19.48 -18.45 24.91
CA LEU A 520 18.23 -18.74 24.21
C LEU A 520 18.10 -17.74 23.07
N ASP A 521 18.32 -18.26 21.86
CA ASP A 521 18.45 -17.51 20.61
C ASP A 521 19.49 -16.38 20.66
N THR A 522 19.08 -15.12 20.69
CA THR A 522 19.98 -13.93 20.74
C THR A 522 20.32 -13.50 22.15
N GLN A 523 19.60 -14.00 23.16
CA GLN A 523 19.67 -13.54 24.53
C GLN A 523 20.28 -14.57 25.47
N SER A 524 20.83 -14.07 26.57
CA SER A 524 21.51 -14.87 27.58
C SER A 524 20.76 -14.76 28.90
N TYR A 525 20.46 -15.88 29.53
CA TYR A 525 19.72 -15.99 30.77
C TYR A 525 20.58 -16.66 31.84
N THR A 526 20.41 -16.26 33.10
CA THR A 526 20.99 -17.01 34.23
C THR A 526 19.91 -17.96 34.72
N PHE A 527 20.21 -19.26 34.79
CA PHE A 527 19.31 -20.23 35.41
C PHE A 527 19.76 -20.54 36.84
N ASP A 528 18.81 -20.66 37.75
CA ASP A 528 18.97 -21.40 39.01
C ASP A 528 18.24 -22.74 38.86
N PHE A 529 18.69 -23.78 39.56
CA PHE A 529 18.05 -25.09 39.54
C PHE A 529 18.01 -25.75 40.91
N GLU A 530 16.92 -26.47 41.17
CA GLU A 530 16.71 -27.27 42.37
C GLU A 530 16.33 -28.70 41.97
N ASP A 531 16.87 -29.70 42.68
CA ASP A 531 16.56 -31.11 42.52
C ASP A 531 16.77 -31.82 43.87
N ASN A 532 15.66 -32.19 44.50
CA ASN A 532 15.66 -33.03 45.68
C ASN A 532 15.56 -34.50 45.26
N LYS A 533 16.70 -35.16 45.10
CA LYS A 533 16.82 -36.58 44.71
C LYS A 533 16.08 -37.61 45.59
N ASN A 534 15.39 -37.18 46.64
CA ASN A 534 14.52 -38.02 47.48
C ASN A 534 13.03 -37.95 47.07
N VAL A 535 12.66 -37.05 46.16
CA VAL A 535 11.31 -36.81 45.65
C VAL A 535 11.37 -36.89 44.13
N GLU A 536 10.64 -37.84 43.54
CA GLU A 536 10.58 -38.01 42.08
C GLU A 536 9.81 -36.86 41.44
N GLY A 537 10.41 -36.17 40.46
CA GLY A 537 9.79 -35.04 39.78
C GLY A 537 9.94 -33.67 40.46
N ASP A 538 10.75 -33.55 41.52
CA ASP A 538 11.03 -32.26 42.20
C ASP A 538 12.06 -31.40 41.44
N GLU A 539 12.50 -31.85 40.26
CA GLU A 539 13.43 -31.16 39.38
C GLU A 539 12.80 -29.91 38.75
N ASN A 540 13.31 -28.73 39.11
CA ASN A 540 12.80 -27.44 38.63
C ASN A 540 13.93 -26.44 38.34
N ILE A 541 13.60 -25.41 37.54
CA ILE A 541 14.48 -24.28 37.24
C ILE A 541 13.76 -22.96 37.46
N ARG A 542 14.54 -21.89 37.69
CA ARG A 542 14.09 -20.49 37.65
C ARG A 542 15.02 -19.70 36.73
N LEU A 543 14.48 -18.83 35.90
CA LEU A 543 15.27 -18.02 34.96
C LEU A 543 15.35 -16.56 35.41
N ARG A 544 16.52 -15.94 35.23
CA ARG A 544 16.79 -14.50 35.38
C ARG A 544 17.06 -13.88 34.01
N TYR A 545 16.32 -12.82 33.69
CA TYR A 545 16.22 -12.19 32.38
C TYR A 545 17.17 -11.00 32.31
N GLN A 546 17.73 -10.74 31.12
CA GLN A 546 18.71 -9.69 30.90
C GLN A 546 18.17 -8.30 31.27
N ASP A 547 16.89 -8.03 30.97
CA ASP A 547 16.19 -6.78 31.31
C ASP A 547 15.70 -6.68 32.76
N GLY A 548 15.73 -7.78 33.51
CA GLY A 548 15.27 -7.87 34.90
C GLY A 548 16.36 -8.32 35.86
N SER A 549 16.11 -9.41 36.57
CA SER A 549 16.85 -9.83 37.76
C SER A 549 18.28 -10.30 37.50
N LYS A 550 18.67 -10.50 36.23
CA LYS A 550 20.06 -10.82 35.86
C LYS A 550 20.98 -9.59 35.99
N THR A 551 20.43 -8.39 35.79
CA THR A 551 21.19 -7.13 35.89
C THR A 551 20.85 -6.32 37.14
N THR A 552 19.58 -6.31 37.55
CA THR A 552 19.08 -5.54 38.70
C THR A 552 18.26 -6.46 39.60
N THR A 553 18.83 -6.88 40.73
CA THR A 553 18.40 -8.05 41.53
C THR A 553 16.96 -8.02 42.06
N ASP A 554 16.33 -6.86 42.08
CA ASP A 554 14.98 -6.55 42.60
C ASP A 554 13.98 -6.14 41.51
N ASN A 555 14.36 -6.25 40.23
CA ASN A 555 13.46 -6.08 39.09
C ASN A 555 13.03 -7.44 38.53
N ALA A 556 11.77 -7.55 38.09
CA ALA A 556 11.25 -8.71 37.36
C ALA A 556 10.59 -8.29 36.04
N VAL A 557 10.73 -9.11 34.99
CA VAL A 557 9.92 -9.02 33.77
C VAL A 557 8.64 -9.85 33.91
N ALA A 558 7.50 -9.28 33.50
CA ALA A 558 6.22 -9.97 33.38
C ALA A 558 5.74 -9.90 31.92
N PHE A 559 5.01 -10.94 31.48
CA PHE A 559 4.40 -11.02 30.16
C PHE A 559 5.37 -10.77 28.98
N PRO A 560 6.53 -11.46 28.90
CA PRO A 560 7.47 -11.27 27.80
C PRO A 560 6.82 -11.60 26.43
N THR A 561 7.17 -10.81 25.42
CA THR A 561 6.64 -10.95 24.05
C THR A 561 7.58 -11.69 23.11
N ILE A 562 7.00 -12.26 22.06
CA ILE A 562 7.67 -12.95 20.95
C ILE A 562 7.39 -12.17 19.66
N GLN A 563 8.42 -11.84 18.89
CA GLN A 563 8.22 -11.22 17.58
C GLN A 563 7.80 -12.28 16.54
N THR A 564 6.82 -11.91 15.72
CA THR A 564 6.32 -12.69 14.58
C THR A 564 7.15 -12.40 13.32
N ALA A 565 6.87 -13.07 12.20
CA ALA A 565 7.67 -12.95 10.97
C ALA A 565 7.51 -11.61 10.24
N LYS A 566 6.45 -10.86 10.55
CA LYS A 566 6.07 -9.55 10.03
C LYS A 566 6.09 -8.44 11.08
N GLY A 567 6.73 -8.70 12.22
CA GLY A 567 7.10 -7.65 13.18
C GLY A 567 6.16 -7.47 14.37
N ALA A 568 4.91 -7.93 14.29
CA ALA A 568 3.97 -7.93 15.42
C ALA A 568 4.53 -8.67 16.63
N LYS A 569 4.18 -8.23 17.85
CA LYS A 569 4.72 -8.78 19.10
C LYS A 569 3.63 -9.47 19.92
N LEU A 570 3.66 -10.80 19.94
CA LEU A 570 2.67 -11.64 20.62
C LEU A 570 3.02 -11.79 22.11
N MET A 571 2.06 -11.48 22.98
CA MET A 571 2.09 -11.59 24.44
C MET A 571 1.06 -12.62 24.89
N PHE A 572 1.48 -13.61 25.68
CA PHE A 572 0.55 -14.46 26.43
C PHE A 572 0.20 -13.78 27.76
N TYR A 573 -1.10 -13.66 28.04
CA TYR A 573 -1.61 -13.05 29.27
C TYR A 573 -2.44 -14.06 30.07
N GLU A 574 -2.30 -14.02 31.39
CA GLU A 574 -3.31 -14.43 32.35
C GLU A 574 -3.20 -13.56 33.63
N PRO A 575 -4.22 -13.53 34.51
CA PRO A 575 -4.16 -12.74 35.75
C PRO A 575 -2.99 -13.12 36.68
N LEU A 576 -1.94 -12.30 36.69
CA LEU A 576 -0.68 -12.60 37.37
C LEU A 576 -0.71 -12.24 38.86
N VAL A 577 -0.40 -13.19 39.74
CA VAL A 577 -0.31 -12.99 41.20
C VAL A 577 1.16 -12.91 41.65
N VAL A 578 1.60 -11.74 42.10
CA VAL A 578 2.99 -11.49 42.53
C VAL A 578 3.09 -11.35 44.05
N ASN A 579 3.92 -12.15 44.70
CA ASN A 579 4.26 -12.01 46.13
C ASN A 579 5.38 -10.98 46.31
N LEU A 580 5.06 -9.73 46.61
CA LEU A 580 6.00 -8.60 46.63
C LEU A 580 7.17 -8.75 47.62
N SER A 581 7.03 -9.62 48.61
CA SER A 581 8.03 -9.90 49.68
C SER A 581 8.89 -11.15 49.47
N ASP A 582 8.49 -12.02 48.53
CA ASP A 582 9.08 -13.33 48.27
C ASP A 582 8.74 -13.74 46.81
N TRP A 583 9.04 -12.83 45.88
CA TRP A 583 8.68 -12.95 44.46
C TRP A 583 9.63 -13.88 43.70
N ASP A 584 10.80 -14.13 44.28
CA ASP A 584 11.94 -14.78 43.64
C ASP A 584 12.13 -16.25 44.06
N GLY A 585 11.27 -16.71 44.99
CA GLY A 585 11.21 -18.07 45.53
C GLY A 585 12.37 -18.46 46.45
N VAL A 586 13.32 -17.56 46.74
CA VAL A 586 14.54 -17.92 47.48
C VAL A 586 14.35 -17.68 48.97
N THR A 587 14.16 -18.76 49.73
CA THR A 587 14.14 -18.71 51.21
C THR A 587 15.53 -18.41 51.78
N VAL A 588 15.94 -17.13 51.73
CA VAL A 588 17.23 -16.69 52.29
C VAL A 588 17.22 -16.85 53.81
N GLY A 589 18.30 -17.41 54.39
CA GLY A 589 18.44 -17.73 55.82
C GLY A 589 18.44 -16.54 56.81
N GLY A 590 17.90 -15.39 56.43
CA GLY A 590 17.68 -14.21 57.27
C GLY A 590 16.21 -13.94 57.64
N GLY A 591 15.28 -14.78 57.16
CA GLY A 591 13.83 -14.60 57.36
C GLY A 591 13.16 -13.82 56.22
N PRO A 592 11.82 -13.77 56.21
CA PRO A 592 11.00 -13.50 55.02
C PRO A 592 10.83 -12.01 54.67
N ASN A 593 11.94 -11.26 54.64
CA ASN A 593 11.99 -9.83 54.25
C ASN A 593 13.31 -9.51 53.49
N ALA A 594 13.87 -10.48 52.75
CA ALA A 594 15.24 -10.41 52.23
C ALA A 594 15.35 -9.94 50.77
N ALA A 595 14.33 -10.15 49.94
CA ALA A 595 14.31 -9.82 48.51
C ALA A 595 12.95 -9.25 48.09
N ASN A 596 12.66 -8.01 48.47
CA ASN A 596 11.48 -7.31 47.97
C ASN A 596 11.65 -7.01 46.46
N ILE A 597 10.57 -7.10 45.70
CA ILE A 597 10.54 -6.53 44.35
C ILE A 597 10.43 -5.00 44.44
N SER A 598 11.11 -4.28 43.54
CA SER A 598 11.02 -2.82 43.42
C SER A 598 10.46 -2.36 42.07
N VAL A 599 10.57 -3.18 41.02
CA VAL A 599 9.98 -2.92 39.70
C VAL A 599 9.44 -4.20 39.08
N ILE A 600 8.21 -4.15 38.58
CA ILE A 600 7.69 -5.11 37.59
C ILE A 600 7.73 -4.41 36.22
N LYS A 601 8.34 -5.05 35.23
CA LYS A 601 8.44 -4.58 33.86
C LYS A 601 7.39 -5.24 32.99
N VAL A 602 6.54 -4.44 32.35
CA VAL A 602 5.45 -4.90 31.47
C VAL A 602 5.64 -4.28 30.07
N PRO A 603 5.44 -5.03 28.97
CA PRO A 603 5.53 -4.48 27.62
C PRO A 603 4.56 -3.32 27.37
N ASP A 604 5.01 -2.31 26.64
CA ASP A 604 4.21 -1.15 26.20
C ASP A 604 4.17 -0.99 24.66
N GLY A 605 4.72 -1.96 23.93
CA GLY A 605 4.85 -1.97 22.47
C GLY A 605 6.26 -1.68 21.94
N ASP A 606 7.09 -0.90 22.65
CA ASP A 606 8.49 -0.63 22.25
C ASP A 606 9.56 -0.76 23.34
N GLY A 607 9.13 -1.07 24.55
CA GLY A 607 10.01 -1.44 25.63
C GLY A 607 9.19 -1.86 26.85
N TYR A 608 9.82 -1.74 28.01
CA TYR A 608 9.17 -2.05 29.27
C TYR A 608 8.86 -0.78 30.03
N THR A 609 7.58 -0.53 30.25
CA THR A 609 7.14 0.43 31.26
C THR A 609 7.24 -0.21 32.64
N ASN A 610 7.73 0.56 33.60
CA ASN A 610 7.96 0.12 34.97
C ASN A 610 6.69 0.34 35.82
N ILE A 611 6.14 -0.72 36.38
CA ILE A 611 5.28 -0.65 37.57
C ILE A 611 6.20 -0.56 38.79
N ALA A 612 6.17 0.57 39.49
CA ALA A 612 7.05 0.82 40.63
C ALA A 612 6.45 0.24 41.91
N VAL A 613 7.24 -0.50 42.68
CA VAL A 613 6.86 -1.13 43.96
C VAL A 613 7.72 -0.55 45.08
N VAL A 614 7.10 0.15 46.04
CA VAL A 614 7.79 0.83 47.14
C VAL A 614 7.42 0.18 48.47
N PRO A 615 8.35 -0.51 49.15
CA PRO A 615 8.09 -1.11 50.46
C PRO A 615 8.17 -0.05 51.58
N HIS A 616 7.12 0.05 52.39
CA HIS A 616 7.02 1.03 53.49
C HIS A 616 7.15 0.37 54.86
N LYS A 617 7.93 1.01 55.75
CA LYS A 617 8.13 0.60 57.14
C LYS A 617 7.57 1.63 58.11
N THR A 618 6.47 1.28 58.78
CA THR A 618 5.93 2.09 59.88
C THR A 618 6.56 1.74 61.23
N ALA A 619 6.54 2.69 62.17
CA ALA A 619 7.13 2.53 63.51
C ALA A 619 6.46 1.45 64.38
N ALA A 620 5.31 0.89 63.96
CA ALA A 620 4.60 -0.17 64.66
C ALA A 620 5.24 -1.57 64.48
N PHE A 621 6.10 -1.75 63.46
CA PHE A 621 6.73 -3.05 63.15
C PHE A 621 8.24 -2.99 63.40
N THR A 622 8.66 -3.60 64.52
CA THR A 622 10.08 -3.62 64.94
C THR A 622 10.96 -4.48 64.01
N ALA A 623 10.38 -5.48 63.35
CA ALA A 623 11.03 -6.29 62.32
C ALA A 623 10.00 -6.65 61.22
N GLY A 624 10.13 -6.05 60.04
CA GLY A 624 9.24 -6.24 58.89
C GLY A 624 8.75 -4.95 58.25
N TYR A 625 8.21 -5.05 57.03
CA TYR A 625 7.47 -3.99 56.33
C TYR A 625 5.99 -4.04 56.70
N SER A 626 5.27 -2.93 56.53
CA SER A 626 3.87 -2.78 56.99
C SER A 626 2.85 -2.53 55.89
N ASN A 627 3.31 -2.15 54.70
CA ASN A 627 2.52 -1.84 53.51
C ASN A 627 3.47 -1.70 52.32
N PHE A 628 2.93 -1.85 51.12
CA PHE A 628 3.60 -1.50 49.87
C PHE A 628 2.80 -0.41 49.18
N THR A 629 3.43 0.51 48.48
CA THR A 629 2.77 1.39 47.51
C THR A 629 3.16 0.90 46.14
N VAL A 630 2.18 0.66 45.26
CA VAL A 630 2.45 0.28 43.88
C VAL A 630 1.84 1.31 42.94
N THR A 631 2.61 1.71 41.94
CA THR A 631 2.24 2.76 40.98
C THR A 631 2.25 2.21 39.57
N VAL A 632 1.12 2.30 38.88
CA VAL A 632 0.94 1.92 37.47
C VAL A 632 0.84 3.18 36.62
N GLY A 633 1.56 3.20 35.49
CA GLY A 633 1.58 4.33 34.55
C GLY A 633 1.98 5.66 35.19
N SER A 634 1.35 6.74 34.73
CA SER A 634 1.70 8.13 35.13
C SER A 634 0.86 8.72 36.28
N GLY A 635 -0.12 7.97 36.83
CA GLY A 635 -1.18 8.58 37.64
C GLY A 635 -1.69 7.83 38.88
N SER A 636 -1.61 6.50 38.95
CA SER A 636 -2.32 5.72 39.97
C SER A 636 -1.36 5.03 40.94
N ALA A 637 -1.09 5.69 42.07
CA ALA A 637 -0.39 5.10 43.21
C ALA A 637 -1.41 4.61 44.25
N THR A 638 -1.49 3.29 44.44
CA THR A 638 -2.34 2.68 45.48
C THR A 638 -1.48 2.18 46.62
N ASP A 639 -1.88 2.52 47.85
CA ASP A 639 -1.34 1.93 49.07
C ASP A 639 -1.99 0.56 49.30
N LEU A 640 -1.18 -0.49 49.27
CA LEU A 640 -1.53 -1.84 49.67
C LEU A 640 -1.40 -1.92 51.20
N ILE A 641 -2.43 -1.41 51.89
CA ILE A 641 -2.54 -1.45 53.35
C ILE A 641 -3.05 -2.82 53.77
N THR A 642 -2.43 -3.36 54.83
CA THR A 642 -2.60 -4.75 55.30
C THR A 642 -4.05 -5.25 55.52
N ASN A 643 -5.09 -4.43 55.67
CA ASN A 643 -6.41 -4.91 56.09
C ASN A 643 -7.59 -4.58 55.16
N THR A 644 -7.36 -4.02 53.97
CA THR A 644 -8.42 -3.64 53.02
C THR A 644 -7.96 -3.88 51.59
N SER A 645 -8.77 -4.58 50.79
CA SER A 645 -8.54 -4.64 49.34
C SER A 645 -8.59 -3.25 48.73
N SER A 646 -7.59 -2.94 47.92
CA SER A 646 -7.48 -1.71 47.14
C SER A 646 -7.12 -2.03 45.70
N SER A 647 -7.66 -1.28 44.76
CA SER A 647 -7.31 -1.37 43.33
C SER A 647 -6.76 -0.04 42.82
N ALA A 648 -5.99 -0.09 41.74
CA ALA A 648 -5.58 1.07 40.95
C ALA A 648 -5.52 0.67 39.48
N ASP A 649 -6.03 1.55 38.62
CA ASP A 649 -6.09 1.33 37.19
C ASP A 649 -5.11 2.31 36.51
N GLY A 650 -4.34 1.85 35.52
CA GLY A 650 -3.34 2.68 34.86
C GLY A 650 -2.89 2.14 33.51
N ALA A 651 -2.62 3.05 32.58
CA ALA A 651 -2.17 2.70 31.24
C ALA A 651 -0.68 2.34 31.18
N ILE A 652 -0.35 1.33 30.37
CA ILE A 652 0.99 0.90 29.96
C ILE A 652 0.94 0.69 28.45
N GLY A 653 1.66 1.52 27.68
CA GLY A 653 1.39 1.67 26.26
C GLY A 653 -0.06 2.12 26.05
N GLN A 654 -0.78 1.42 25.16
CA GLN A 654 -2.22 1.60 24.95
C GLN A 654 -3.10 0.61 25.77
N LEU A 655 -2.49 -0.28 26.54
CA LEU A 655 -3.21 -1.24 27.39
C LEU A 655 -3.53 -0.62 28.76
N THR A 656 -4.73 -0.85 29.29
CA THR A 656 -5.09 -0.46 30.66
C THR A 656 -4.96 -1.64 31.61
N TRP A 657 -4.34 -1.42 32.77
CA TRP A 657 -4.07 -2.46 33.76
C TRP A 657 -4.72 -2.16 35.10
N ASN A 658 -5.55 -3.08 35.58
CA ASN A 658 -6.04 -3.14 36.94
C ASN A 658 -5.03 -3.84 37.85
N LEU A 659 -4.57 -3.15 38.87
CA LEU A 659 -3.76 -3.71 39.95
C LEU A 659 -4.60 -3.82 41.21
N THR A 660 -4.96 -5.04 41.62
CA THR A 660 -5.72 -5.30 42.85
C THR A 660 -4.85 -5.92 43.94
N SER A 661 -5.04 -5.47 45.18
CA SER A 661 -4.47 -6.10 46.37
C SER A 661 -5.50 -6.97 47.09
N ASN A 662 -5.09 -8.18 47.43
CA ASN A 662 -5.83 -9.02 48.37
C ASN A 662 -5.34 -8.70 49.77
N GLY A 663 -6.21 -8.14 50.61
CA GLY A 663 -5.88 -7.80 52.00
C GLY A 663 -5.36 -9.01 52.78
N HIS A 664 -4.49 -8.77 53.78
CA HIS A 664 -3.86 -9.82 54.56
C HIS A 664 -4.90 -10.70 55.25
N VAL A 665 -4.92 -11.99 54.91
CA VAL A 665 -5.61 -12.99 55.72
C VAL A 665 -4.81 -13.15 57.00
N GLY A 666 -5.30 -12.53 58.08
CA GLY A 666 -4.59 -12.34 59.33
C GLY A 666 -3.83 -13.58 59.81
N ALA A 667 -2.50 -13.49 59.79
CA ALA A 667 -1.65 -14.39 60.55
C ALA A 667 -2.01 -14.21 62.03
N ASN A 668 -2.68 -15.22 62.59
CA ASN A 668 -2.99 -15.30 64.00
C ASN A 668 -1.69 -15.06 64.78
N ALA A 669 -1.68 -14.12 65.74
CA ALA A 669 -0.48 -13.44 66.25
C ALA A 669 0.46 -14.28 67.15
N GLY A 670 0.71 -15.54 66.77
CA GLY A 670 1.52 -16.52 67.49
C GLY A 670 2.05 -17.68 66.64
N LEU A 671 1.97 -17.60 65.30
CA LEU A 671 2.63 -18.56 64.39
C LEU A 671 3.81 -17.90 63.67
N PRO A 672 4.98 -18.58 63.55
CA PRO A 672 6.11 -18.08 62.76
C PRO A 672 5.85 -18.34 61.27
N GLY A 673 5.22 -17.37 60.61
CA GLY A 673 5.02 -17.31 59.16
C GLY A 673 4.87 -15.85 58.73
N SER A 674 5.41 -15.48 57.57
CA SER A 674 5.36 -14.09 57.10
C SER A 674 3.94 -13.66 56.71
N PRO A 675 3.59 -12.37 56.80
CA PRO A 675 2.57 -11.82 55.93
C PRO A 675 3.04 -11.94 54.47
N ASN A 676 2.36 -12.76 53.65
CA ASN A 676 2.54 -12.73 52.20
C ASN A 676 1.82 -11.50 51.64
N PHE A 677 2.57 -10.60 50.99
CA PHE A 677 2.01 -9.40 50.37
C PHE A 677 1.77 -9.67 48.88
N THR A 678 0.55 -10.07 48.52
CA THR A 678 0.19 -10.40 47.13
C THR A 678 -0.49 -9.23 46.42
N ALA A 679 0.07 -8.84 45.27
CA ALA A 679 -0.61 -8.00 44.28
C ALA A 679 -1.07 -8.87 43.11
N VAL A 680 -2.18 -8.50 42.47
CA VAL A 680 -2.73 -9.16 41.28
C VAL A 680 -2.75 -8.16 40.14
N LEU A 681 -1.97 -8.41 39.10
CA LEU A 681 -1.92 -7.62 37.88
C LEU A 681 -2.92 -8.22 36.89
N ARG A 682 -3.81 -7.39 36.35
CA ARG A 682 -4.84 -7.80 35.40
C ARG A 682 -4.96 -6.80 34.27
N LEU A 683 -5.13 -7.30 33.06
CA LEU A 683 -5.47 -6.51 31.89
C LEU A 683 -6.95 -6.11 31.96
N GLU A 684 -7.26 -4.89 31.54
CA GLU A 684 -8.61 -4.44 31.23
C GLU A 684 -8.84 -4.50 29.72
N ASP A 685 -10.07 -4.83 29.34
CA ASP A 685 -10.58 -4.73 27.98
C ASP A 685 -10.80 -3.26 27.58
N VAL A 686 -11.06 -2.97 26.30
CA VAL A 686 -11.19 -1.57 25.82
C VAL A 686 -12.40 -0.82 26.40
N ALA A 687 -13.35 -1.55 27.02
CA ALA A 687 -14.47 -1.00 27.76
C ALA A 687 -14.17 -0.75 29.25
N GLY A 688 -12.99 -1.14 29.73
CA GLY A 688 -12.54 -1.01 31.13
C GLY A 688 -13.03 -2.14 32.05
N ALA A 689 -13.38 -3.31 31.50
CA ALA A 689 -13.71 -4.49 32.28
C ALA A 689 -12.50 -5.42 32.41
N VAL A 690 -12.31 -5.96 33.62
CA VAL A 690 -11.11 -6.75 33.95
C VAL A 690 -11.18 -8.14 33.31
N ILE A 691 -10.15 -8.50 32.54
CA ILE A 691 -10.01 -9.81 31.90
C ILE A 691 -9.48 -10.82 32.95
N ASN A 692 -10.33 -11.77 33.33
CA ASN A 692 -10.07 -12.73 34.42
C ASN A 692 -9.66 -14.14 33.93
N THR A 693 -9.49 -14.34 32.63
CA THR A 693 -9.08 -15.58 31.97
C THR A 693 -7.81 -15.35 31.14
N PRO A 694 -7.11 -16.41 30.70
CA PRO A 694 -6.01 -16.23 29.77
C PRO A 694 -6.47 -15.60 28.44
N ALA A 695 -5.62 -14.76 27.86
CA ALA A 695 -5.84 -14.07 26.59
C ALA A 695 -4.53 -13.98 25.79
N ILE A 696 -4.63 -13.62 24.52
CA ILE A 696 -3.47 -13.20 23.72
C ILE A 696 -3.58 -11.71 23.45
N VAL A 697 -2.47 -10.99 23.59
CA VAL A 697 -2.36 -9.60 23.13
C VAL A 697 -1.30 -9.55 22.04
N ILE A 698 -1.56 -8.83 20.96
CA ILE A 698 -0.61 -8.63 19.86
C ILE A 698 -0.36 -7.13 19.78
N PHE A 699 0.85 -6.68 20.12
CA PHE A 699 1.23 -5.28 19.87
C PHE A 699 1.60 -5.11 18.41
N GLU A 700 1.08 -4.04 17.83
CA GLU A 700 1.44 -3.57 16.50
C GLU A 700 2.76 -2.80 16.54
N GLU A 701 3.34 -2.56 15.36
CA GLU A 701 4.48 -1.65 15.23
C GLU A 701 4.05 -0.16 15.30
N LYS A 702 5.04 0.74 15.30
CA LYS A 702 4.82 2.16 15.54
C LYS A 702 4.00 2.80 14.42
N ASP A 703 2.83 3.32 14.74
CA ASP A 703 1.99 3.97 13.75
C ASP A 703 2.59 5.30 13.21
N ASP A 704 2.14 5.68 12.01
CA ASP A 704 2.39 6.99 11.39
C ASP A 704 1.31 8.03 11.70
N SER A 705 0.54 7.85 12.78
CA SER A 705 -0.39 8.88 13.26
C SER A 705 0.37 10.12 13.76
N THR A 706 -0.39 11.16 14.14
CA THR A 706 0.20 12.33 14.83
C THR A 706 0.74 12.00 16.21
N SER A 707 0.27 10.91 16.83
CA SER A 707 0.66 10.49 18.18
C SER A 707 1.82 9.50 18.18
N LYS A 708 2.01 8.74 17.10
CA LYS A 708 3.11 7.77 16.89
C LYS A 708 3.20 6.72 18.00
N VAL A 709 2.10 6.00 18.17
CA VAL A 709 1.83 5.05 19.25
C VAL A 709 2.01 3.61 18.77
N TYR A 710 2.07 2.67 19.72
CA TYR A 710 2.02 1.24 19.46
C TYR A 710 0.68 0.77 19.98
N GLU A 711 -0.23 0.53 19.04
CA GLU A 711 -1.56 -0.02 19.33
C GLU A 711 -1.45 -1.54 19.56
N ALA A 712 -2.53 -2.15 20.01
CA ALA A 712 -2.59 -3.58 20.29
C ALA A 712 -3.96 -4.18 19.98
N LEU A 713 -3.96 -5.47 19.69
CA LEU A 713 -5.14 -6.31 19.54
C LEU A 713 -5.28 -7.22 20.76
N ILE A 714 -6.46 -7.29 21.39
CA ILE A 714 -6.73 -8.12 22.57
C ILE A 714 -7.71 -9.24 22.20
N VAL A 715 -7.20 -10.48 22.11
CA VAL A 715 -7.98 -11.67 21.75
C VAL A 715 -8.58 -12.29 23.02
N LYS A 716 -9.88 -12.10 23.23
CA LYS A 716 -10.62 -12.60 24.40
C LYS A 716 -11.18 -14.00 24.16
N ILE A 717 -11.20 -14.84 25.20
CA ILE A 717 -11.66 -16.24 25.14
C ILE A 717 -12.83 -16.47 26.11
N GLU A 718 -13.90 -17.12 25.62
CA GLU A 718 -15.05 -17.56 26.44
C GLU A 718 -15.11 -19.08 26.63
N GLY A 719 -16.18 -19.57 27.28
CA GLY A 719 -16.41 -21.00 27.54
C GLY A 719 -15.81 -21.55 28.85
N ALA A 720 -15.28 -20.69 29.74
CA ALA A 720 -14.62 -21.09 30.99
C ALA A 720 -15.53 -21.72 32.09
N GLY A 721 -16.76 -22.16 31.77
CA GLY A 721 -17.78 -22.54 32.76
C GLY A 721 -18.64 -23.76 32.42
N THR A 722 -18.35 -24.90 33.06
CA THR A 722 -19.22 -26.09 33.20
C THR A 722 -19.74 -26.79 31.93
N THR A 723 -18.89 -27.64 31.34
CA THR A 723 -19.29 -28.93 30.71
C THR A 723 -20.39 -28.95 29.63
N ALA A 724 -20.64 -27.84 28.93
CA ALA A 724 -21.63 -27.79 27.84
C ALA A 724 -21.25 -26.83 26.70
N ALA A 725 -20.71 -25.64 27.01
CA ALA A 725 -20.10 -24.78 26.01
C ALA A 725 -18.66 -25.23 25.73
N SER A 726 -18.25 -25.19 24.46
CA SER A 726 -16.84 -25.26 24.07
C SER A 726 -16.15 -23.91 24.30
N LEU A 727 -14.81 -23.90 24.18
CA LEU A 727 -14.04 -22.65 24.15
C LEU A 727 -14.08 -22.05 22.74
N GLY A 728 -14.09 -20.73 22.66
CA GLY A 728 -14.01 -19.96 21.43
C GLY A 728 -13.43 -18.56 21.67
N VAL A 729 -13.01 -17.91 20.60
CA VAL A 729 -12.65 -16.48 20.62
C VAL A 729 -13.93 -15.67 20.72
N THR A 730 -14.14 -14.95 21.81
CA THR A 730 -15.32 -14.10 21.97
C THR A 730 -15.29 -12.94 20.98
N ASP A 731 -14.09 -12.36 20.81
CA ASP A 731 -13.89 -11.00 20.31
C ASP A 731 -12.37 -10.72 20.15
N VAL A 732 -12.01 -9.78 19.27
CA VAL A 732 -10.65 -9.28 19.04
C VAL A 732 -10.69 -7.75 19.07
N GLU A 733 -10.55 -7.19 20.27
CA GLU A 733 -10.63 -5.73 20.45
C GLU A 733 -9.39 -5.04 19.92
N THR A 734 -9.55 -3.84 19.33
CA THR A 734 -8.42 -2.98 18.95
C THR A 734 -8.29 -1.80 19.92
N THR A 735 -7.08 -1.47 20.38
CA THR A 735 -6.88 -0.27 21.24
C THR A 735 -7.03 1.05 20.50
N TRP A 736 -7.07 1.01 19.16
CA TRP A 736 -7.17 2.20 18.34
C TRP A 736 -8.61 2.71 18.22
N GLY A 737 -8.82 3.98 18.61
CA GLY A 737 -10.10 4.65 18.46
C GLY A 737 -11.13 4.23 19.53
N LYS A 738 -12.36 3.99 19.10
CA LYS A 738 -13.39 3.37 19.95
C LYS A 738 -13.91 2.14 19.21
N ASP A 739 -13.94 1.02 19.91
CA ASP A 739 -14.45 -0.27 19.45
C ASP A 739 -15.68 -0.17 18.52
N ALA A 740 -16.72 0.54 18.97
CA ALA A 740 -17.96 0.84 18.23
C ALA A 740 -17.82 1.69 16.92
N GLN A 741 -16.60 1.94 16.44
CA GLN A 741 -16.32 2.49 15.11
C GLN A 741 -15.73 1.44 14.14
N PHE A 742 -15.35 0.27 14.66
CA PHE A 742 -14.66 -0.81 13.96
C PHE A 742 -15.29 -2.19 14.25
N ASP A 743 -16.55 -2.22 14.71
CA ASP A 743 -17.40 -3.41 14.88
C ASP A 743 -17.20 -4.40 13.72
N ASP A 744 -17.09 -5.70 14.03
CA ASP A 744 -16.93 -6.70 12.98
C ASP A 744 -18.13 -6.75 12.04
N ILE A 745 -17.84 -6.57 10.75
CA ILE A 745 -18.84 -6.48 9.69
C ILE A 745 -19.10 -7.89 9.14
N GLN A 746 -20.34 -8.35 9.25
CA GLN A 746 -20.77 -9.62 8.67
C GLN A 746 -20.56 -9.61 7.15
N MET A 747 -19.93 -10.66 6.63
CA MET A 747 -19.80 -10.88 5.19
C MET A 747 -21.17 -11.24 4.57
N LYS A 748 -21.34 -10.91 3.30
CA LYS A 748 -22.55 -11.17 2.51
C LYS A 748 -22.43 -12.44 1.70
N THR A 749 -21.22 -12.80 1.28
CA THR A 749 -20.95 -14.09 0.61
C THR A 749 -20.94 -15.27 1.57
N ASP A 750 -20.64 -15.02 2.86
CA ASP A 750 -20.65 -16.02 3.93
C ASP A 750 -21.14 -15.38 5.23
N ASN A 751 -22.34 -15.76 5.70
CA ASN A 751 -22.94 -15.15 6.88
C ASN A 751 -22.35 -15.65 8.21
N ASP A 752 -21.47 -16.65 8.18
CA ASP A 752 -20.80 -17.17 9.38
C ASP A 752 -19.45 -16.44 9.62
N LEU A 753 -19.00 -15.63 8.66
CA LEU A 753 -17.76 -14.84 8.73
C LEU A 753 -18.03 -13.36 8.99
N TYR A 754 -17.26 -12.79 9.91
CA TYR A 754 -17.30 -11.39 10.31
C TYR A 754 -15.89 -10.79 10.18
N LYS A 755 -15.78 -9.55 9.71
CA LYS A 755 -14.47 -8.90 9.46
C LYS A 755 -14.40 -7.45 9.90
N SER A 756 -13.28 -7.10 10.49
CA SER A 756 -12.88 -5.73 10.84
C SER A 756 -11.46 -5.44 10.35
N ALA A 757 -11.07 -4.16 10.42
CA ALA A 757 -9.76 -3.67 10.02
C ALA A 757 -9.27 -2.60 10.98
N ASP A 758 -8.03 -2.74 11.45
CA ASP A 758 -7.37 -1.73 12.28
C ASP A 758 -6.66 -0.64 11.44
N PHE A 759 -6.04 0.31 12.14
CA PHE A 759 -5.31 1.43 11.54
C PHE A 759 -3.92 1.06 11.01
N TRP A 760 -3.27 0.04 11.56
CA TRP A 760 -2.05 -0.53 10.97
C TRP A 760 -2.36 -1.14 9.59
N GLY A 761 -3.59 -1.62 9.43
CA GLY A 761 -4.12 -2.29 8.26
C GLY A 761 -4.09 -3.81 8.37
N SER A 762 -4.02 -4.37 9.59
CA SER A 762 -4.31 -5.78 9.80
C SER A 762 -5.80 -6.04 9.57
N LEU A 763 -6.08 -7.25 9.12
CA LEU A 763 -7.44 -7.70 8.80
C LEU A 763 -7.82 -8.80 9.77
N ILE A 764 -8.84 -8.54 10.57
CA ILE A 764 -9.39 -9.49 11.53
C ILE A 764 -10.53 -10.21 10.83
N THR A 765 -10.58 -11.54 10.95
CA THR A 765 -11.71 -12.36 10.52
C THR A 765 -12.11 -13.26 11.68
N LEU A 766 -13.30 -13.02 12.23
CA LEU A 766 -13.96 -13.94 13.15
C LEU A 766 -14.79 -14.94 12.33
N ASP A 767 -14.61 -16.22 12.63
CA ASP A 767 -15.37 -17.34 12.08
C ASP A 767 -16.30 -17.88 13.17
N GLN A 768 -17.60 -17.73 12.95
CA GLN A 768 -18.69 -18.14 13.84
C GLN A 768 -19.46 -19.36 13.30
N SER A 769 -18.89 -20.11 12.36
CA SER A 769 -19.54 -21.28 11.74
C SER A 769 -19.82 -22.43 12.72
N ASP A 770 -19.05 -22.50 13.81
CA ASP A 770 -19.38 -23.30 14.99
C ASP A 770 -19.97 -22.40 16.08
N THR A 771 -21.28 -22.50 16.31
CA THR A 771 -22.04 -21.62 17.21
C THR A 771 -21.62 -21.69 18.69
N ASP A 772 -20.82 -22.70 19.07
CA ASP A 772 -20.32 -22.89 20.42
C ASP A 772 -18.79 -22.74 20.50
N SER A 773 -18.08 -22.46 19.39
CA SER A 773 -16.62 -22.30 19.39
C SER A 773 -16.05 -21.48 18.22
N TYR A 774 -16.13 -20.16 18.34
CA TYR A 774 -15.60 -19.23 17.35
C TYR A 774 -14.06 -19.27 17.25
N SER A 775 -13.53 -18.91 16.08
CA SER A 775 -12.10 -18.75 15.84
C SER A 775 -11.77 -17.40 15.21
N ALA A 776 -10.51 -16.97 15.31
CA ALA A 776 -10.03 -15.70 14.75
C ALA A 776 -8.81 -15.92 13.85
N THR A 777 -8.77 -15.24 12.70
CA THR A 777 -7.57 -15.06 11.89
C THR A 777 -7.25 -13.57 11.80
N ILE A 778 -6.04 -13.21 12.21
CA ILE A 778 -5.50 -11.84 12.11
C ILE A 778 -4.43 -11.86 11.02
N SER A 779 -4.72 -11.20 9.90
CA SER A 779 -3.83 -11.10 8.74
C SER A 779 -2.99 -9.82 8.85
N TYR A 780 -1.79 -9.93 9.43
CA TYR A 780 -0.93 -8.82 9.84
C TYR A 780 0.12 -8.44 8.77
N PRO A 781 0.25 -7.16 8.38
CA PRO A 781 1.20 -6.68 7.37
C PRO A 781 2.56 -6.23 7.94
N ASP A 782 3.63 -6.45 7.16
CA ASP A 782 5.05 -6.07 7.43
C ASP A 782 5.29 -4.54 7.59
N GLU A 783 4.39 -3.72 7.07
CA GLU A 783 4.47 -2.25 7.08
C GLU A 783 3.04 -1.68 7.12
N GLN A 784 2.87 -0.48 7.69
CA GLN A 784 1.55 0.16 7.76
C GLN A 784 0.91 0.34 6.37
N VAL A 785 -0.34 -0.10 6.26
CA VAL A 785 -1.07 -0.15 4.99
C VAL A 785 -1.65 1.21 4.64
N TYR A 786 -1.40 1.67 3.43
CA TYR A 786 -1.92 2.95 2.93
C TYR A 786 -2.52 2.79 1.53
N ALA A 787 -3.45 3.67 1.18
CA ALA A 787 -4.06 3.69 -0.15
C ALA A 787 -3.16 4.33 -1.22
N LYS A 788 -3.04 3.66 -2.37
CA LYS A 788 -2.43 4.19 -3.58
C LYS A 788 -3.52 4.85 -4.43
N LEU A 789 -3.69 6.16 -4.29
CA LEU A 789 -4.72 6.94 -4.98
C LEU A 789 -4.10 7.94 -5.97
N TYR A 790 -4.62 7.97 -7.20
CA TYR A 790 -4.15 8.83 -8.29
C TYR A 790 -5.25 9.74 -8.82
N ILE A 791 -4.88 10.92 -9.31
CA ILE A 791 -5.65 11.62 -10.35
C ILE A 791 -4.86 11.55 -11.66
N ALA A 792 -5.55 11.21 -12.75
CA ALA A 792 -4.92 10.97 -14.04
C ALA A 792 -5.75 11.51 -15.20
N GLU A 793 -5.14 11.63 -16.39
CA GLU A 793 -5.93 11.68 -17.62
C GLU A 793 -6.68 10.35 -17.81
N ASN A 794 -7.87 10.40 -18.43
CA ASN A 794 -8.70 9.20 -18.61
C ASN A 794 -7.97 8.10 -19.42
N SER A 795 -7.12 8.51 -20.37
CA SER A 795 -6.32 7.58 -21.19
C SER A 795 -5.17 6.90 -20.46
N ALA A 796 -4.84 7.34 -19.23
CA ALA A 796 -3.76 6.77 -18.45
C ALA A 796 -4.08 5.34 -18.01
N ALA A 797 -3.09 4.45 -18.13
CA ALA A 797 -3.14 3.12 -17.56
C ALA A 797 -2.34 3.11 -16.26
N ILE A 798 -3.01 2.78 -15.16
CA ILE A 798 -2.41 2.62 -13.84
C ILE A 798 -2.64 1.17 -13.43
N THR A 799 -1.59 0.43 -13.12
CA THR A 799 -1.68 -0.95 -12.64
C THR A 799 -0.97 -1.06 -11.30
N ALA A 800 -1.69 -1.55 -10.29
CA ALA A 800 -1.13 -1.88 -9.00
C ALA A 800 0.05 -2.85 -9.16
N GLY A 801 1.23 -2.44 -8.72
CA GLY A 801 2.35 -3.37 -8.56
C GLY A 801 2.09 -4.25 -7.34
N GLY A 802 2.09 -5.58 -7.52
CA GLY A 802 1.98 -6.55 -6.42
C GLY A 802 3.15 -6.44 -5.44
N SER A 803 2.84 -6.21 -4.16
CA SER A 803 3.75 -5.68 -3.14
C SER A 803 4.83 -6.65 -2.66
N GLY A 804 5.92 -6.79 -3.43
CA GLY A 804 7.17 -7.37 -2.96
C GLY A 804 8.00 -6.36 -2.15
N GLY A 805 8.13 -6.59 -0.85
CA GLY A 805 9.03 -5.83 0.02
C GLY A 805 10.50 -6.05 -0.40
N GLY A 806 11.15 -5.00 -0.91
CA GLY A 806 12.55 -5.10 -1.33
C GLY A 806 13.02 -3.90 -2.16
N SER A 807 14.13 -3.29 -1.75
CA SER A 807 14.79 -2.21 -2.52
C SER A 807 15.55 -2.79 -3.73
N GLY A 808 14.82 -3.15 -4.78
CA GLY A 808 15.34 -3.57 -6.08
C GLY A 808 15.29 -2.43 -7.11
N GLY A 809 16.30 -2.34 -7.98
CA GLY A 809 16.36 -1.28 -8.99
C GLY A 809 15.21 -1.35 -10.01
N SER A 810 14.55 -0.22 -10.26
CA SER A 810 13.59 -0.03 -11.34
C SER A 810 14.30 0.42 -12.62
N LEU A 811 13.77 0.05 -13.79
CA LEU A 811 14.18 0.61 -15.09
C LEU A 811 13.99 2.14 -15.13
N GLY A 812 12.99 2.65 -14.41
CA GLY A 812 12.46 4.01 -14.57
C GLY A 812 11.81 4.22 -15.94
N SER A 813 11.51 5.46 -16.28
CA SER A 813 11.11 5.78 -17.66
C SER A 813 12.32 5.70 -18.59
N VAL A 814 12.38 4.62 -19.38
CA VAL A 814 13.43 4.41 -20.40
C VAL A 814 12.99 4.80 -21.81
N THR A 815 11.70 5.10 -22.01
CA THR A 815 11.13 5.41 -23.32
C THR A 815 11.24 6.90 -23.63
N VAL A 816 11.88 7.24 -24.75
CA VAL A 816 12.04 8.61 -25.25
C VAL A 816 11.63 8.70 -26.72
N ARG A 817 11.30 9.89 -27.19
CA ARG A 817 11.07 10.13 -28.62
C ARG A 817 12.40 10.21 -29.37
N ASP A 818 12.37 9.92 -30.66
CA ASP A 818 13.53 10.04 -31.55
C ASP A 818 14.09 11.49 -31.61
N SER A 819 13.23 12.49 -31.43
CA SER A 819 13.61 13.91 -31.25
C SER A 819 14.39 14.17 -29.95
N GLU A 820 14.30 13.30 -28.95
CA GLU A 820 14.84 13.46 -27.60
C GLU A 820 16.10 12.59 -27.37
N VAL A 821 16.52 11.80 -28.36
CA VAL A 821 17.60 10.80 -28.26
C VAL A 821 18.93 11.34 -27.71
N ALA A 822 19.19 12.65 -27.85
CA ALA A 822 20.36 13.31 -27.29
C ALA A 822 20.43 13.22 -25.75
N SER A 823 19.27 13.20 -25.07
CA SER A 823 19.15 13.07 -23.60
C SER A 823 19.67 11.72 -23.08
N VAL A 824 19.59 10.67 -23.89
CA VAL A 824 19.97 9.29 -23.56
C VAL A 824 21.28 8.85 -24.23
N SER A 825 22.09 9.81 -24.70
CA SER A 825 23.36 9.57 -25.41
C SER A 825 24.41 8.73 -24.66
N SER A 826 24.26 8.57 -23.35
CA SER A 826 25.11 7.73 -22.49
C SER A 826 24.67 6.27 -22.37
N LYS A 827 23.50 5.89 -22.92
CA LYS A 827 22.88 4.56 -22.81
C LYS A 827 23.06 3.71 -24.07
N ASN A 828 22.78 2.41 -23.99
CA ASN A 828 22.53 1.59 -25.19
C ASN A 828 21.10 1.85 -25.66
N LEU A 829 20.88 1.84 -26.97
CA LEU A 829 19.57 2.19 -27.55
C LEU A 829 18.86 0.96 -28.11
N ILE A 830 17.55 0.86 -27.91
CA ILE A 830 16.67 0.02 -28.73
C ILE A 830 15.76 0.95 -29.50
N VAL A 831 15.89 0.97 -30.82
CA VAL A 831 15.22 1.91 -31.72
C VAL A 831 14.04 1.18 -32.35
N LEU A 832 12.82 1.62 -32.02
CA LEU A 832 11.58 0.98 -32.45
C LEU A 832 10.94 1.71 -33.63
N GLY A 833 10.42 0.90 -34.55
CA GLY A 833 9.73 1.37 -35.75
C GLY A 833 10.68 1.60 -36.93
N GLY A 834 10.13 1.55 -38.14
CA GLY A 834 10.87 1.76 -39.38
C GLY A 834 11.41 3.18 -39.54
N SER A 835 12.43 3.34 -40.39
CA SER A 835 13.05 4.63 -40.74
C SER A 835 12.12 5.68 -41.35
N CYS A 836 10.88 5.31 -41.68
CA CYS A 836 9.85 6.22 -42.17
C CYS A 836 9.25 7.08 -41.04
N VAL A 837 9.16 6.55 -39.82
CA VAL A 837 8.57 7.21 -38.63
C VAL A 837 9.59 7.56 -37.55
N ASN A 838 10.79 6.97 -37.62
CA ASN A 838 11.87 7.14 -36.65
C ASN A 838 13.17 7.62 -37.33
N THR A 839 13.59 8.85 -37.04
CA THR A 839 14.77 9.49 -37.63
C THR A 839 16.10 8.87 -37.17
N VAL A 840 16.14 8.27 -35.98
CA VAL A 840 17.30 7.50 -35.49
C VAL A 840 17.42 6.20 -36.28
N ALA A 841 16.32 5.54 -36.63
CA ALA A 841 16.33 4.37 -37.51
C ALA A 841 16.86 4.69 -38.92
N ALA A 842 16.48 5.84 -39.49
CA ALA A 842 17.08 6.31 -40.76
C ALA A 842 18.60 6.53 -40.65
N THR A 843 19.04 7.12 -39.53
CA THR A 843 20.46 7.37 -39.22
C THR A 843 21.25 6.06 -39.08
N LEU A 844 20.69 5.05 -38.40
CA LEU A 844 21.31 3.72 -38.27
C LEU A 844 21.50 3.02 -39.64
N LEU A 845 20.53 3.19 -40.55
CA LEU A 845 20.65 2.72 -41.93
C LEU A 845 21.60 3.60 -42.77
N GLY A 846 22.24 4.62 -42.20
CA GLY A 846 23.19 5.48 -42.90
C GLY A 846 22.54 6.43 -43.91
N ASN A 847 21.34 6.93 -43.60
CA ASN A 847 20.68 7.99 -44.38
C ASN A 847 20.25 9.16 -43.47
N SER A 848 20.32 10.38 -44.00
CA SER A 848 19.87 11.60 -43.31
C SER A 848 18.38 11.91 -43.53
N SER A 849 17.69 11.13 -44.36
CA SER A 849 16.28 11.30 -44.67
C SER A 849 15.51 9.98 -44.46
N PRO A 850 14.22 10.04 -44.08
CA PRO A 850 13.40 8.85 -43.87
C PRO A 850 13.40 7.92 -45.10
N LEU A 851 13.70 6.64 -44.89
CA LEU A 851 13.53 5.60 -45.91
C LEU A 851 12.17 4.93 -45.68
N CYS A 852 11.31 4.99 -46.68
CA CYS A 852 9.93 4.48 -46.65
C CYS A 852 9.70 3.50 -47.80
N GLY A 853 8.82 2.51 -47.62
CA GLY A 853 8.37 1.62 -48.69
C GLY A 853 9.52 0.95 -49.46
N ALA A 854 9.59 1.17 -50.77
CA ALA A 854 10.60 0.56 -51.65
C ALA A 854 12.05 0.92 -51.29
N ASP A 855 12.32 2.13 -50.77
CA ASP A 855 13.66 2.55 -50.37
C ASP A 855 14.09 1.87 -49.07
N PHE A 856 13.15 1.65 -48.14
CA PHE A 856 13.38 0.81 -46.97
C PHE A 856 13.68 -0.63 -47.39
N THR A 857 12.84 -1.24 -48.24
CA THR A 857 13.04 -2.61 -48.74
C THR A 857 14.38 -2.78 -49.45
N THR A 858 14.76 -1.84 -50.30
CA THR A 858 16.04 -1.87 -51.04
C THR A 858 17.23 -1.80 -50.08
N LYS A 859 17.10 -1.07 -48.97
CA LYS A 859 18.19 -0.85 -48.01
C LYS A 859 18.33 -1.96 -46.97
N THR A 860 17.21 -2.48 -46.46
CA THR A 860 17.20 -3.48 -45.37
C THR A 860 17.07 -4.91 -45.87
N GLY A 861 16.47 -5.10 -47.05
CA GLY A 861 16.03 -6.40 -47.57
C GLY A 861 14.66 -6.84 -47.05
N VAL A 862 13.90 -5.96 -46.39
CA VAL A 862 12.62 -6.28 -45.70
C VAL A 862 11.42 -5.70 -46.46
N GLY A 863 10.51 -6.58 -46.89
CA GLY A 863 9.24 -6.27 -47.55
C GLY A 863 8.02 -6.45 -46.63
N SER A 864 6.83 -6.33 -47.20
CA SER A 864 5.55 -6.45 -46.46
C SER A 864 5.38 -7.84 -45.82
N GLY A 865 5.04 -7.86 -44.52
CA GLY A 865 4.93 -9.10 -43.75
C GLY A 865 6.27 -9.61 -43.20
N GLU A 866 7.31 -8.77 -43.24
CA GLU A 866 8.66 -9.10 -42.78
C GLU A 866 9.17 -8.03 -41.80
N TYR A 867 10.10 -8.43 -40.93
CA TYR A 867 10.77 -7.53 -39.98
C TYR A 867 12.30 -7.69 -39.94
N LEU A 868 12.94 -6.68 -39.36
CA LEU A 868 14.37 -6.58 -39.09
C LEU A 868 14.63 -6.46 -37.59
N VAL A 869 15.61 -7.22 -37.09
CA VAL A 869 16.36 -6.87 -35.87
C VAL A 869 17.84 -6.78 -36.23
N GLU A 870 18.43 -5.60 -36.15
CA GLU A 870 19.84 -5.36 -36.54
C GLU A 870 20.55 -4.48 -35.53
N THR A 871 21.72 -4.92 -35.05
CA THR A 871 22.49 -4.20 -34.03
C THR A 871 23.70 -3.48 -34.63
N PHE A 872 23.86 -2.22 -34.26
CA PHE A 872 24.89 -1.29 -34.74
C PHE A 872 25.71 -0.73 -33.56
N ALA A 873 26.80 -0.03 -33.87
CA ALA A 873 27.37 0.95 -32.95
C ALA A 873 26.39 2.13 -32.79
N SER A 874 26.21 2.64 -31.58
CA SER A 874 25.28 3.74 -31.34
C SER A 874 25.75 5.03 -32.03
N PRO A 875 24.87 5.76 -32.75
CA PRO A 875 25.21 7.04 -33.36
C PRO A 875 25.48 8.13 -32.31
N GLN A 876 25.06 7.91 -31.05
CA GLN A 876 25.30 8.83 -29.94
C GLN A 876 26.65 8.58 -29.25
N SER A 877 27.17 7.35 -29.27
CA SER A 877 28.46 7.00 -28.68
C SER A 877 29.03 5.70 -29.25
N ALA A 878 30.27 5.76 -29.75
CA ALA A 878 30.99 4.61 -30.29
C ALA A 878 31.32 3.51 -29.24
N SER A 879 31.12 3.77 -27.95
CA SER A 879 31.27 2.77 -26.87
C SER A 879 29.96 2.08 -26.46
N LYS A 880 28.85 2.40 -27.12
CA LYS A 880 27.50 1.85 -26.87
C LYS A 880 26.95 1.20 -28.13
N ILE A 881 25.95 0.33 -27.99
CA ILE A 881 25.23 -0.27 -29.11
C ILE A 881 23.87 0.39 -29.33
N ALA A 882 23.34 0.25 -30.54
CA ALA A 882 21.96 0.56 -30.88
C ALA A 882 21.36 -0.61 -31.67
N THR A 883 20.26 -1.20 -31.18
CA THR A 883 19.54 -2.26 -31.91
C THR A 883 18.28 -1.69 -32.54
N LEU A 884 18.21 -1.73 -33.87
CA LEU A 884 17.03 -1.39 -34.65
C LEU A 884 16.07 -2.57 -34.65
N VAL A 885 14.81 -2.32 -34.29
CA VAL A 885 13.72 -3.30 -34.25
C VAL A 885 12.57 -2.71 -35.07
N ALA A 886 12.44 -3.16 -36.32
CA ALA A 886 11.61 -2.49 -37.32
C ALA A 886 10.90 -3.47 -38.25
N GLY A 887 9.57 -3.36 -38.36
CA GLY A 887 8.78 -4.00 -39.40
C GLY A 887 8.69 -3.16 -40.68
N TYR A 888 8.18 -3.76 -41.76
CA TYR A 888 7.72 -3.01 -42.93
C TYR A 888 6.44 -2.20 -42.63
N ASN A 889 5.58 -2.73 -41.76
CA ASN A 889 4.46 -2.02 -41.13
C ASN A 889 4.50 -2.17 -39.60
N ALA A 890 3.55 -1.53 -38.90
CA ALA A 890 3.53 -1.53 -37.44
C ALA A 890 3.28 -2.92 -36.80
N ALA A 891 2.45 -3.78 -37.42
CA ALA A 891 2.25 -5.15 -36.94
C ALA A 891 3.52 -6.01 -37.11
N ASP A 892 4.28 -5.77 -38.19
CA ASP A 892 5.59 -6.39 -38.38
C ASP A 892 6.60 -5.92 -37.31
N THR A 893 6.52 -4.66 -36.84
CA THR A 893 7.34 -4.16 -35.70
C THR A 893 6.98 -4.88 -34.40
N THR A 894 5.69 -5.11 -34.12
CA THR A 894 5.25 -5.90 -32.96
C THR A 894 5.79 -7.34 -33.02
N ASN A 895 5.84 -7.95 -34.21
CA ASN A 895 6.44 -9.27 -34.39
C ASN A 895 7.96 -9.25 -34.13
N ALA A 896 8.65 -8.17 -34.53
CA ALA A 896 10.07 -7.97 -34.28
C ALA A 896 10.40 -7.86 -32.78
N VAL A 897 9.58 -7.13 -32.02
CA VAL A 897 9.71 -7.05 -30.55
C VAL A 897 9.51 -8.42 -29.91
N LYS A 898 8.45 -9.14 -30.28
CA LYS A 898 8.19 -10.50 -29.75
C LYS A 898 9.30 -11.48 -30.09
N PHE A 899 9.94 -11.37 -31.25
CA PHE A 899 11.15 -12.14 -31.57
C PHE A 899 12.32 -11.76 -30.65
N LEU A 900 12.60 -10.47 -30.47
CA LEU A 900 13.68 -9.98 -29.60
C LEU A 900 13.53 -10.49 -28.16
N THR A 901 12.33 -10.40 -27.58
CA THR A 901 12.06 -10.75 -26.18
C THR A 901 11.90 -12.24 -25.92
N THR A 902 11.55 -13.06 -26.93
CA THR A 902 11.36 -14.52 -26.75
C THR A 902 12.49 -15.39 -27.28
N LYS A 903 13.30 -14.88 -28.21
CA LYS A 903 14.42 -15.65 -28.82
C LYS A 903 15.80 -15.22 -28.36
N ASN A 904 15.90 -14.12 -27.63
CA ASN A 904 17.16 -13.61 -27.05
C ASN A 904 18.32 -13.58 -28.07
N PRO A 905 18.17 -12.90 -29.23
CA PRO A 905 19.19 -12.85 -30.26
C PRO A 905 20.50 -12.21 -29.77
N LEU A 906 21.62 -12.54 -30.42
CA LEU A 906 22.91 -11.88 -30.17
C LEU A 906 22.84 -10.40 -30.53
N THR A 907 23.26 -9.54 -29.60
CA THR A 907 23.24 -8.07 -29.71
C THR A 907 24.65 -7.49 -29.93
N GLU A 908 25.52 -8.24 -30.60
CA GLU A 908 26.82 -7.70 -31.02
C GLU A 908 26.63 -6.76 -32.22
N SER A 909 27.43 -5.70 -32.32
CA SER A 909 27.40 -4.81 -33.49
C SER A 909 27.72 -5.60 -34.77
N GLY A 910 26.88 -5.46 -35.80
CA GLY A 910 26.93 -6.20 -37.05
C GLY A 910 26.08 -7.49 -37.09
N LYS A 911 25.27 -7.80 -36.06
CA LYS A 911 24.30 -8.91 -36.13
C LYS A 911 22.99 -8.45 -36.77
N LYS A 912 22.46 -9.29 -37.66
CA LYS A 912 21.23 -9.04 -38.42
C LYS A 912 20.34 -10.28 -38.46
N TYR A 913 19.07 -10.08 -38.13
CA TYR A 913 18.03 -11.09 -38.16
C TYR A 913 16.86 -10.60 -38.99
N LYS A 914 16.31 -11.48 -39.82
CA LYS A 914 15.10 -11.22 -40.61
C LYS A 914 14.08 -12.31 -40.37
N GLY A 915 12.82 -11.94 -40.22
CA GLY A 915 11.73 -12.89 -39.97
C GLY A 915 10.39 -12.45 -40.54
N THR A 916 9.44 -13.39 -40.53
CA THR A 916 8.03 -13.22 -40.97
C THR A 916 7.01 -13.55 -39.88
N THR A 917 7.43 -14.21 -38.79
CA THR A 917 6.57 -14.62 -37.68
C THR A 917 7.26 -14.30 -36.35
N THR A 918 6.50 -14.29 -35.25
CA THR A 918 7.05 -14.06 -33.89
C THR A 918 8.12 -15.07 -33.46
N THR A 919 8.28 -16.20 -34.18
CA THR A 919 9.23 -17.26 -33.83
C THR A 919 10.32 -17.52 -34.86
N ASP A 920 10.16 -17.09 -36.11
CA ASP A 920 11.05 -17.41 -37.22
C ASP A 920 11.96 -16.23 -37.58
N GLY A 921 13.14 -16.15 -36.94
CA GLY A 921 14.20 -15.20 -37.32
C GLY A 921 15.42 -15.93 -37.85
N ALA A 922 15.72 -15.77 -39.14
CA ALA A 922 16.94 -16.29 -39.77
C ALA A 922 18.08 -15.27 -39.62
N VAL A 923 19.29 -15.76 -39.32
CA VAL A 923 20.51 -14.96 -39.37
C VAL A 923 20.80 -14.59 -40.82
N VAL A 924 20.87 -13.30 -41.12
CA VAL A 924 21.27 -12.80 -42.44
C VAL A 924 22.75 -12.39 -42.36
N ALA A 925 23.55 -12.93 -43.27
CA ALA A 925 24.99 -12.67 -43.36
C ALA A 925 25.31 -11.35 -44.08
#